data_AF-A0A3P9HGH9-F1
#
_entry.id   AF-A0A3P9HGH9-F1
#
_cell.length_a   1.000
_cell.length_b   1.000
_cell.length_c   1.000
_cell.angle_alpha   90.00
_cell.angle_beta   90.00
_cell.angle_gamma   90.00
#
_symmetry.space_group_name_H-M   'P 1'
#
loop_
_entity.id
_entity.type
_entity.pdbx_description
1 polymer ?
#
loop_
_entity_poly.entity_id
_entity_poly.type
_entity_poly.pdbx_seq_one_letter_code
_entity_poly.pdbx_strand_id
1 'polypeptide(L)'
;MPKLFHLKFPDNCSSPQRGFWSAIDVWLKKPHVINKRLCGVKETESRDLSAGELRLFLADDGLHEAVMSLCCSPSSPTHLQKNSPWSFSVRTFIPKTNCYGQNLHKEAVLKDFEREQVTFIPFEEDVEGKVSFKKSNIHLIQLCTEATEEWALQLHVLTEDGWVSDGVACPNLFWLSSELLPKLVRWATESKTSEFKSTLSLLPVEKYSLVYQHLKEKYKAMVKVWPEVTDPEKFVYEDVAIATYLLVLWAEETAEKSLTTRQSFVDLGCGNGLLVHILTNEGHPGKGIDVRRRRIWDMYGPQTVLQEKAITPGETFLFPDTDWLIGNHSDELTPWIPVMAARSSYSCRYFVLPCCFFDFYGKYQRRQSNKSQYKEYIDFITEVSQVCGFNTEEDCMRIPSTKRVCLLGKSRSYQPPDEAESERRRTHFIQSRQASSGVQRSDIRTDGDCCHGNTNREDTSGGTWGAGFQPRDKVERVRNCAALPRDFIDKVVLRVANALLERTGGGSCSDWNQGGSLSLSEAAGLLEPETLQLLKNECGGLQTLLKNNYQVFKVEGGVVYIRDWRDATPSKADRRRKQITHGALKTRSCWFHDHHPQGCPLQAQNCAFAHGPEELQPSTRPLKKKMKSFVS
;
A
#
# COMPACT_ATOMS: atom_id res chain seq x y z
N MET A 1 0.22 -17.38 42.07
CA MET A 1 0.53 -17.74 40.67
C MET A 1 1.96 -17.40 40.36
N PRO A 2 2.68 -18.24 39.60
CA PRO A 2 3.96 -17.84 39.04
C PRO A 2 3.72 -16.81 37.93
N LYS A 3 4.03 -15.55 38.22
CA LYS A 3 4.13 -14.48 37.23
C LYS A 3 5.32 -14.79 36.33
N LEU A 4 5.07 -15.08 35.06
CA LEU A 4 6.12 -15.47 34.11
C LEU A 4 6.86 -14.25 33.56
N PHE A 5 6.13 -13.17 33.27
CA PHE A 5 6.72 -11.99 32.66
C PHE A 5 6.11 -10.68 33.14
N HIS A 6 6.92 -9.63 33.05
CA HIS A 6 6.58 -8.29 33.50
C HIS A 6 7.12 -7.23 32.55
N LEU A 7 6.27 -6.32 32.08
CA LEU A 7 6.70 -5.23 31.21
C LEU A 7 6.02 -3.92 31.60
N LYS A 8 6.82 -2.91 31.94
CA LYS A 8 6.35 -1.57 32.31
C LYS A 8 5.96 -0.74 31.09
N PHE A 9 4.97 0.13 31.25
CA PHE A 9 4.62 1.15 30.28
C PHE A 9 5.63 2.32 30.34
N PRO A 10 5.81 3.07 29.24
CA PRO A 10 6.55 4.34 29.28
C PRO A 10 5.84 5.40 30.12
N ASP A 11 6.60 6.25 30.82
CA ASP A 11 6.15 7.25 31.81
C ASP A 11 5.11 8.28 31.34
N ASN A 12 4.85 8.39 30.03
CA ASN A 12 4.00 9.41 29.42
C ASN A 12 2.60 8.91 28.98
N CYS A 13 2.12 7.76 29.47
CA CYS A 13 0.85 7.19 29.02
C CYS A 13 -0.36 7.73 29.79
N SER A 14 -1.16 8.61 29.16
CA SER A 14 -2.28 9.30 29.81
C SER A 14 -3.62 8.54 29.86
N SER A 15 -3.70 7.26 29.44
CA SER A 15 -4.88 6.38 29.62
C SER A 15 -4.63 4.91 29.20
N PRO A 16 -3.79 4.16 29.93
CA PRO A 16 -3.34 2.82 29.52
C PRO A 16 -4.47 1.78 29.44
N GLN A 17 -5.58 1.98 30.15
CA GLN A 17 -6.72 1.05 30.21
C GLN A 17 -7.48 0.96 28.89
N ARG A 18 -7.84 2.11 28.31
CA ARG A 18 -8.49 2.16 26.98
C ARG A 18 -7.52 1.70 25.88
N GLY A 19 -6.25 2.06 26.01
CA GLY A 19 -5.18 1.58 25.14
C GLY A 19 -5.03 0.06 25.18
N PHE A 20 -5.05 -0.52 26.38
CA PHE A 20 -4.91 -1.96 26.61
C PHE A 20 -5.99 -2.76 25.88
N TRP A 21 -7.26 -2.44 26.09
CA TRP A 21 -8.35 -3.14 25.41
C TRP A 21 -8.30 -2.97 23.89
N SER A 22 -7.88 -1.79 23.40
CA SER A 22 -7.65 -1.57 21.97
C SER A 22 -6.52 -2.46 21.42
N ALA A 23 -5.43 -2.63 22.18
CA ALA A 23 -4.31 -3.49 21.81
C ALA A 23 -4.69 -4.99 21.85
N ILE A 24 -5.43 -5.41 22.87
CA ILE A 24 -5.99 -6.76 22.96
C ILE A 24 -6.92 -7.02 21.78
N ASP A 25 -7.77 -6.08 21.40
CA ASP A 25 -8.64 -6.23 20.23
C ASP A 25 -7.86 -6.39 18.92
N VAL A 26 -6.71 -5.73 18.76
CA VAL A 26 -5.81 -5.97 17.61
C VAL A 26 -5.25 -7.38 17.65
N TRP A 27 -4.81 -7.87 18.81
CA TRP A 27 -4.34 -9.25 18.95
C TRP A 27 -5.44 -10.28 18.70
N LEU A 28 -6.65 -10.01 19.18
CA LEU A 28 -7.81 -10.87 19.03
C LEU A 28 -8.26 -10.98 17.59
N LYS A 29 -8.47 -9.84 16.92
CA LYS A 29 -9.07 -9.75 15.58
C LYS A 29 -8.04 -9.83 14.45
N LYS A 30 -6.79 -9.45 14.71
CA LYS A 30 -5.73 -9.33 13.68
C LYS A 30 -4.40 -9.95 14.13
N PRO A 31 -4.35 -11.19 14.67
CA PRO A 31 -3.10 -11.77 15.18
C PRO A 31 -2.00 -11.92 14.11
N HIS A 32 -2.39 -12.06 12.84
CA HIS A 32 -1.49 -12.08 11.68
C HIS A 32 -0.63 -10.81 11.49
N VAL A 33 -0.98 -9.71 12.16
CA VAL A 33 -0.17 -8.49 12.16
C VAL A 33 1.20 -8.72 12.83
N ILE A 34 1.25 -9.62 13.82
CA ILE A 34 2.47 -9.99 14.55
C ILE A 34 2.87 -11.45 14.31
N ASN A 35 1.95 -12.41 14.33
CA ASN A 35 2.24 -13.81 14.00
C ASN A 35 2.03 -14.08 12.49
N LYS A 36 3.11 -14.00 11.71
CA LYS A 36 3.07 -14.17 10.23
C LYS A 36 2.77 -15.58 9.73
N ARG A 37 2.62 -16.55 10.64
CA ARG A 37 2.18 -17.91 10.31
C ARG A 37 0.65 -18.01 10.19
N LEU A 38 -0.08 -17.00 10.65
CA LEU A 38 -1.53 -16.90 10.51
C LEU A 38 -1.91 -16.04 9.30
N CYS A 39 -2.97 -16.44 8.62
CA CYS A 39 -3.69 -15.59 7.69
C CYS A 39 -4.72 -14.70 8.40
N GLY A 40 -5.24 -15.12 9.54
CA GLY A 40 -6.24 -14.39 10.31
C GLY A 40 -6.92 -15.28 11.33
N VAL A 41 -8.09 -14.82 11.79
CA VAL A 41 -8.99 -15.59 12.64
C VAL A 41 -10.43 -15.34 12.20
N LYS A 42 -11.33 -16.23 12.59
CA LYS A 42 -12.77 -16.03 12.52
C LYS A 42 -13.36 -16.12 13.91
N GLU A 43 -14.09 -15.10 14.33
CA GLU A 43 -14.91 -15.17 15.55
C GLU A 43 -16.13 -16.03 15.23
N THR A 44 -16.30 -17.10 16.01
CA THR A 44 -17.40 -18.07 15.82
C THR A 44 -18.51 -17.90 16.84
N GLU A 45 -18.21 -17.30 17.99
CA GLU A 45 -19.15 -17.08 19.08
C GLU A 45 -18.71 -15.85 19.87
N SER A 46 -19.68 -15.05 20.32
CA SER A 46 -19.44 -13.88 21.17
C SER A 46 -20.68 -13.66 22.03
N ARG A 47 -20.55 -13.71 23.35
CA ARG A 47 -21.63 -13.49 24.31
C ARG A 47 -21.08 -13.16 25.69
N ASP A 48 -21.93 -12.65 26.56
CA ASP A 48 -21.61 -12.53 27.97
C ASP A 48 -21.89 -13.87 28.68
N LEU A 49 -20.97 -14.33 29.53
CA LEU A 49 -21.04 -15.60 30.25
C LEU A 49 -20.98 -15.40 31.77
N SER A 50 -21.85 -16.11 32.48
CA SER A 50 -21.73 -16.33 33.92
C SER A 50 -20.73 -17.44 34.25
N ALA A 51 -20.28 -17.51 35.51
CA ALA A 51 -19.40 -18.58 35.98
C ALA A 51 -20.00 -19.99 35.81
N GLY A 52 -21.33 -20.13 35.99
CA GLY A 52 -22.01 -21.40 35.78
C GLY A 52 -22.00 -21.86 34.32
N GLU A 53 -22.17 -20.93 33.38
CA GLU A 53 -22.12 -21.23 31.95
C GLU A 53 -20.70 -21.52 31.47
N LEU A 54 -19.68 -20.88 32.05
CA LEU A 54 -18.28 -21.24 31.78
C LEU A 54 -18.00 -22.68 32.21
N ARG A 55 -18.49 -23.09 33.39
CA ARG A 55 -18.35 -24.48 33.85
C ARG A 55 -18.98 -25.47 32.88
N LEU A 56 -20.16 -25.14 32.35
CA LEU A 56 -20.84 -25.96 31.34
C LEU A 56 -20.04 -26.03 30.03
N PHE A 57 -19.45 -24.92 29.59
CA PHE A 57 -18.63 -24.86 28.38
C PHE A 57 -17.37 -25.72 28.49
N LEU A 58 -16.66 -25.65 29.61
CA LEU A 58 -15.42 -26.40 29.81
C LEU A 58 -15.67 -27.90 29.98
N ALA A 59 -16.85 -28.29 30.51
CA ALA A 59 -17.28 -29.68 30.71
C ALA A 59 -16.24 -30.58 31.41
N ASP A 60 -15.31 -29.98 32.16
CA ASP A 60 -14.21 -30.61 32.88
C ASP A 60 -13.95 -29.79 34.15
N ASP A 61 -14.29 -30.37 35.30
CA ASP A 61 -14.21 -29.67 36.59
C ASP A 61 -12.78 -29.27 36.95
N GLY A 62 -11.77 -30.07 36.61
CA GLY A 62 -10.37 -29.74 36.85
C GLY A 62 -9.86 -28.59 35.98
N LEU A 63 -10.35 -28.48 34.75
CA LEU A 63 -10.07 -27.36 33.85
C LEU A 63 -10.75 -26.08 34.35
N HIS A 64 -12.00 -26.19 34.79
CA HIS A 64 -12.72 -25.08 35.39
C HIS A 64 -11.99 -24.58 36.64
N GLU A 65 -11.58 -25.47 37.54
CA GLU A 65 -10.77 -25.09 38.72
C GLU A 65 -9.45 -24.42 38.34
N ALA A 66 -8.76 -24.91 37.30
CA ALA A 66 -7.53 -24.30 36.83
C ALA A 66 -7.75 -22.89 36.27
N VAL A 67 -8.75 -22.70 35.41
CA VAL A 67 -9.12 -21.38 34.86
C VAL A 67 -9.54 -20.43 35.99
N MET A 68 -10.40 -20.89 36.90
CA MET A 68 -10.83 -20.09 38.05
C MET A 68 -9.69 -19.74 38.98
N SER A 69 -8.76 -20.67 39.20
CA SER A 69 -7.53 -20.39 39.93
C SER A 69 -6.83 -19.21 39.28
N LEU A 70 -6.58 -19.25 37.96
CA LEU A 70 -5.92 -18.21 37.17
C LEU A 70 -6.64 -16.85 37.18
N CYS A 71 -7.98 -16.83 37.06
CA CYS A 71 -8.77 -15.61 36.98
C CYS A 71 -8.99 -14.93 38.35
N CYS A 72 -8.96 -15.67 39.47
CA CYS A 72 -9.38 -15.19 40.79
C CYS A 72 -8.23 -14.98 41.79
N SER A 73 -7.00 -14.72 41.32
CA SER A 73 -5.83 -14.50 42.19
C SER A 73 -6.07 -13.38 43.25
N PRO A 74 -5.47 -13.46 44.46
CA PRO A 74 -5.86 -12.65 45.63
C PRO A 74 -5.47 -11.16 45.60
N SER A 75 -4.91 -10.62 44.52
CA SER A 75 -4.23 -9.32 44.52
C SER A 75 -5.12 -8.07 44.41
N SER A 76 -6.42 -8.16 44.67
CA SER A 76 -7.29 -6.97 44.82
C SER A 76 -8.43 -7.26 45.80
N PRO A 77 -8.34 -6.76 47.06
CA PRO A 77 -9.34 -6.99 48.09
C PRO A 77 -10.38 -5.86 48.07
N THR A 78 -11.20 -5.77 47.02
CA THR A 78 -12.41 -4.95 47.08
C THR A 78 -13.38 -5.38 45.99
N HIS A 79 -14.61 -5.73 46.41
CA HIS A 79 -15.75 -6.09 45.57
C HIS A 79 -15.71 -7.45 44.83
N LEU A 80 -15.92 -8.53 45.58
CA LEU A 80 -16.62 -9.70 45.05
C LEU A 80 -18.10 -9.35 44.82
N GLN A 81 -18.44 -8.68 43.72
CA GLN A 81 -19.78 -8.85 43.16
C GLN A 81 -19.78 -10.16 42.38
N LYS A 82 -20.44 -11.17 42.94
CA LYS A 82 -20.54 -12.54 42.45
C LYS A 82 -21.20 -12.70 41.05
N ASN A 83 -21.53 -11.60 40.35
CA ASN A 83 -22.48 -11.60 39.24
C ASN A 83 -22.07 -10.75 38.01
N SER A 84 -20.86 -10.20 37.93
CA SER A 84 -20.46 -9.51 36.69
C SER A 84 -20.12 -10.56 35.62
N PRO A 85 -20.81 -10.57 34.46
CA PRO A 85 -20.55 -11.57 33.44
C PRO A 85 -19.23 -11.28 32.72
N TRP A 86 -18.45 -12.32 32.43
CA TRP A 86 -17.29 -12.17 31.54
C TRP A 86 -17.78 -11.97 30.11
N SER A 87 -17.12 -11.10 29.37
CA SER A 87 -17.30 -11.08 27.92
C SER A 87 -16.51 -12.24 27.33
N PHE A 88 -17.23 -13.21 26.77
CA PHE A 88 -16.70 -14.43 26.21
C PHE A 88 -16.75 -14.39 24.69
N SER A 89 -15.69 -14.87 24.06
CA SER A 89 -15.67 -15.09 22.61
C SER A 89 -14.87 -16.32 22.26
N VAL A 90 -15.22 -16.98 21.17
CA VAL A 90 -14.44 -18.07 20.59
C VAL A 90 -13.94 -17.62 19.23
N ARG A 91 -12.63 -17.78 19.01
CA ARG A 91 -12.01 -17.55 17.71
C ARG A 91 -11.40 -18.83 17.15
N THR A 92 -11.55 -19.03 15.85
CA THR A 92 -10.89 -20.11 15.08
C THR A 92 -9.69 -19.54 14.34
N PHE A 93 -8.53 -20.18 14.45
CA PHE A 93 -7.31 -19.76 13.78
C PHE A 93 -7.29 -20.18 12.31
N ILE A 94 -6.85 -19.27 11.44
CA ILE A 94 -6.69 -19.53 10.01
C ILE A 94 -5.20 -19.56 9.71
N PRO A 95 -4.56 -20.75 9.68
CA PRO A 95 -3.13 -20.86 9.43
C PRO A 95 -2.81 -20.59 7.96
N LYS A 96 -1.59 -20.09 7.70
CA LYS A 96 -1.11 -19.82 6.33
C LYS A 96 -0.76 -21.09 5.58
N THR A 97 -0.28 -22.10 6.31
CA THR A 97 -0.03 -23.45 5.83
C THR A 97 -0.90 -24.37 6.68
N ASN A 98 -1.70 -25.24 6.06
CA ASN A 98 -2.48 -26.18 6.84
C ASN A 98 -1.57 -27.21 7.51
N CYS A 99 -1.29 -27.02 8.80
CA CYS A 99 -0.50 -27.91 9.63
C CYS A 99 -1.36 -28.81 10.54
N TYR A 100 -2.68 -28.70 10.46
CA TYR A 100 -3.62 -29.28 11.44
C TYR A 100 -4.56 -30.34 10.83
N GLY A 101 -4.40 -30.64 9.54
CA GLY A 101 -5.25 -31.60 8.84
C GLY A 101 -6.68 -31.09 8.74
N GLN A 102 -7.63 -31.87 9.30
CA GLN A 102 -9.05 -31.51 9.34
C GLN A 102 -9.48 -30.91 10.68
N ASN A 103 -8.61 -30.90 11.69
CA ASN A 103 -8.94 -30.38 13.02
C ASN A 103 -8.92 -28.84 13.01
N LEU A 104 -9.87 -28.25 13.72
CA LEU A 104 -9.95 -26.82 13.92
C LEU A 104 -9.25 -26.44 15.22
N HIS A 105 -8.31 -25.51 15.14
CA HIS A 105 -7.68 -24.94 16.33
C HIS A 105 -8.42 -23.66 16.71
N LYS A 106 -8.96 -23.66 17.92
CA LYS A 106 -9.79 -22.58 18.46
C LYS A 106 -9.21 -22.08 19.78
N GLU A 107 -9.65 -20.89 20.17
CA GLU A 107 -9.30 -20.30 21.45
C GLU A 107 -10.53 -19.58 22.01
N ALA A 108 -10.91 -19.99 23.21
CA ALA A 108 -11.89 -19.28 24.03
C ALA A 108 -11.19 -18.14 24.76
N VAL A 109 -11.81 -16.97 24.75
CA VAL A 109 -11.27 -15.73 25.28
C VAL A 109 -12.26 -15.18 26.29
N LEU A 110 -11.81 -15.04 27.53
CA LEU A 110 -12.58 -14.43 28.62
C LEU A 110 -12.00 -13.06 28.93
N LYS A 111 -12.79 -12.01 28.73
CA LYS A 111 -12.45 -10.64 29.10
C LYS A 111 -13.15 -10.29 30.41
N ASP A 112 -12.35 -9.85 31.37
CA ASP A 112 -12.81 -9.33 32.65
C ASP A 112 -12.40 -7.85 32.72
N PHE A 113 -13.38 -6.99 32.45
CA PHE A 113 -13.20 -5.55 32.40
C PHE A 113 -12.97 -4.92 33.77
N GLU A 114 -13.43 -5.56 34.85
CA GLU A 114 -13.26 -5.06 36.22
C GLU A 114 -11.82 -5.24 36.70
N ARG A 115 -11.19 -6.36 36.35
CA ARG A 115 -9.81 -6.70 36.74
C ARG A 115 -8.77 -6.39 35.67
N GLU A 116 -9.20 -5.83 34.55
CA GLU A 116 -8.37 -5.50 33.39
C GLU A 116 -7.52 -6.69 32.91
N GLN A 117 -8.14 -7.86 32.86
CA GLN A 117 -7.48 -9.11 32.53
C GLN A 117 -8.20 -9.84 31.39
N VAL A 118 -7.43 -10.55 30.59
CA VAL A 118 -7.93 -11.42 29.52
C VAL A 118 -7.30 -12.79 29.64
N THR A 119 -8.14 -13.82 29.66
CA THR A 119 -7.71 -15.23 29.74
C THR A 119 -7.94 -15.91 28.41
N PHE A 120 -6.95 -16.66 27.97
CA PHE A 120 -6.93 -17.38 26.69
C PHE A 120 -6.91 -18.88 26.97
N ILE A 121 -7.87 -19.60 26.42
CA ILE A 121 -8.10 -21.03 26.65
C ILE A 121 -8.07 -21.75 25.28
N PRO A 122 -6.92 -22.28 24.86
CA PRO A 122 -6.80 -22.96 23.57
C PRO A 122 -7.44 -24.36 23.59
N PHE A 123 -8.09 -24.73 22.50
CA PHE A 123 -8.67 -26.05 22.30
C PHE A 123 -8.71 -26.46 20.83
N GLU A 124 -8.80 -27.76 20.60
CA GLU A 124 -8.97 -28.36 19.28
C GLU A 124 -10.38 -28.92 19.16
N GLU A 125 -10.96 -28.83 17.97
CA GLU A 125 -12.24 -29.43 17.61
C GLU A 125 -12.04 -30.32 16.39
N ASP A 126 -12.37 -31.59 16.52
CA ASP A 126 -12.26 -32.55 15.41
C ASP A 126 -13.48 -32.49 14.47
N VAL A 127 -13.45 -33.32 13.42
CA VAL A 127 -14.53 -33.38 12.42
C VAL A 127 -15.86 -33.88 12.96
N GLU A 128 -15.87 -34.59 14.08
CA GLU A 128 -17.07 -35.06 14.77
C GLU A 128 -17.61 -34.02 15.77
N GLY A 129 -16.90 -32.88 15.92
CA GLY A 129 -17.23 -31.81 16.85
C GLY A 129 -16.75 -32.08 18.27
N LYS A 130 -15.90 -33.08 18.49
CA LYS A 130 -15.33 -33.37 19.81
C LYS A 130 -14.26 -32.35 20.16
N VAL A 131 -14.37 -31.78 21.36
CA VAL A 131 -13.48 -30.74 21.87
C VAL A 131 -12.39 -31.35 22.75
N SER A 132 -11.14 -30.90 22.55
CA SER A 132 -9.97 -31.25 23.36
C SER A 132 -9.21 -29.99 23.79
N PHE A 133 -9.32 -29.64 25.08
CA PHE A 133 -8.65 -28.48 25.66
C PHE A 133 -7.14 -28.68 25.88
N LYS A 134 -6.35 -27.64 25.59
CA LYS A 134 -4.90 -27.62 25.84
C LYS A 134 -4.61 -26.97 27.19
N LYS A 135 -4.84 -27.71 28.28
CA LYS A 135 -4.75 -27.20 29.65
C LYS A 135 -3.42 -26.50 29.96
N SER A 136 -2.30 -27.03 29.48
CA SER A 136 -0.97 -26.46 29.72
C SER A 136 -0.68 -25.16 28.94
N ASN A 137 -1.50 -24.80 27.94
CA ASN A 137 -1.33 -23.60 27.12
C ASN A 137 -2.22 -22.42 27.56
N ILE A 138 -2.99 -22.58 28.63
CA ILE A 138 -3.85 -21.52 29.16
C ILE A 138 -2.97 -20.43 29.76
N HIS A 139 -3.24 -19.20 29.34
CA HIS A 139 -2.50 -18.03 29.78
C HIS A 139 -3.41 -16.83 29.98
N LEU A 140 -2.97 -15.91 30.82
CA LEU A 140 -3.68 -14.70 31.20
C LEU A 140 -2.77 -13.49 31.03
N ILE A 141 -3.28 -12.45 30.38
CA ILE A 141 -2.63 -11.15 30.28
C ILE A 141 -3.42 -10.16 31.12
N GLN A 142 -2.74 -9.48 32.03
CA GLN A 142 -3.35 -8.51 32.95
C GLN A 142 -2.64 -7.16 32.86
N LEU A 143 -3.42 -6.09 32.85
CA LEU A 143 -2.95 -4.75 33.13
C LEU A 143 -3.02 -4.51 34.65
N CYS A 144 -1.93 -4.04 35.26
CA CYS A 144 -1.88 -3.74 36.68
C CYS A 144 -1.17 -2.41 36.94
N THR A 145 -1.56 -1.75 38.03
CA THR A 145 -0.88 -0.56 38.56
C THR A 145 0.04 -0.98 39.70
N GLU A 146 1.31 -0.56 39.64
CA GLU A 146 2.29 -0.78 40.71
C GLU A 146 2.16 0.30 41.82
N ALA A 147 2.81 0.06 42.96
CA ALA A 147 2.79 0.96 44.13
C ALA A 147 3.31 2.39 43.83
N THR A 148 3.99 2.60 42.70
CA THR A 148 4.51 3.89 42.23
C THR A 148 3.59 4.59 41.22
N GLU A 149 2.33 4.15 41.08
CA GLU A 149 1.38 4.57 40.02
C GLU A 149 1.83 4.25 38.59
N GLU A 150 2.88 3.44 38.43
CA GLU A 150 3.34 2.96 37.13
C GLU A 150 2.48 1.79 36.63
N TRP A 151 2.15 1.80 35.34
CA TRP A 151 1.37 0.73 34.72
C TRP A 151 2.27 -0.36 34.16
N ALA A 152 1.84 -1.62 34.26
CA ALA A 152 2.56 -2.75 33.70
C ALA A 152 1.63 -3.83 33.13
N LEU A 153 2.12 -4.55 32.12
CA LEU A 153 1.51 -5.80 31.65
C LEU A 153 2.19 -7.00 32.31
N GLN A 154 1.36 -7.94 32.78
CA GLN A 154 1.79 -9.21 33.32
C GLN A 154 1.26 -10.35 32.45
N LEU A 155 2.10 -11.35 32.20
CA LEU A 155 1.72 -12.63 31.61
C LEU A 155 1.81 -13.70 32.68
N HIS A 156 0.68 -14.37 32.92
CA HIS A 156 0.55 -15.49 33.84
C HIS A 156 0.21 -16.75 33.05
N VAL A 157 0.78 -17.88 33.43
CA VAL A 157 0.51 -19.19 32.85
C VAL A 157 0.22 -20.19 33.96
N LEU A 158 -0.57 -21.22 33.67
CA LEU A 158 -0.90 -22.25 34.66
C LEU A 158 0.33 -23.05 35.10
N THR A 159 1.05 -23.61 34.14
CA THR A 159 2.30 -24.36 34.35
C THR A 159 3.26 -24.07 33.21
N GLU A 160 4.54 -23.85 33.53
CA GLU A 160 5.60 -23.84 32.51
C GLU A 160 5.90 -25.26 32.03
N ASP A 161 5.88 -26.20 32.98
CA ASP A 161 6.05 -27.63 32.72
C ASP A 161 4.90 -28.15 31.85
N GLY A 162 5.23 -28.61 30.65
CA GLY A 162 4.28 -29.18 29.69
C GLY A 162 3.69 -28.18 28.67
N TRP A 163 4.21 -26.94 28.56
CA TRP A 163 3.80 -26.03 27.48
C TRP A 163 4.17 -26.60 26.11
N VAL A 164 3.16 -26.87 25.28
CA VAL A 164 3.35 -27.35 23.91
C VAL A 164 3.19 -26.19 22.94
N SER A 165 4.18 -25.96 22.08
CA SER A 165 4.14 -24.87 21.09
C SER A 165 4.11 -25.43 19.68
N ASP A 166 3.12 -25.00 18.90
CA ASP A 166 3.09 -25.16 17.44
C ASP A 166 3.54 -23.87 16.72
N GLY A 167 3.69 -22.77 17.46
CA GLY A 167 4.05 -21.45 16.95
C GLY A 167 2.94 -20.74 16.16
N VAL A 168 1.75 -21.33 16.06
CA VAL A 168 0.63 -20.86 15.25
C VAL A 168 -0.58 -20.56 16.13
N ALA A 169 -1.31 -21.57 16.62
CA ALA A 169 -2.42 -21.43 17.55
C ALA A 169 -1.94 -21.37 19.01
N CYS A 170 -0.87 -22.10 19.33
CA CYS A 170 -0.17 -22.07 20.61
C CYS A 170 1.26 -21.53 20.39
N PRO A 171 1.48 -20.21 20.46
CA PRO A 171 2.81 -19.63 20.34
C PRO A 171 3.77 -20.10 21.44
N ASN A 172 5.08 -19.96 21.19
CA ASN A 172 6.09 -20.22 22.21
C ASN A 172 5.96 -19.20 23.37
N LEU A 173 6.07 -19.67 24.62
CA LEU A 173 6.11 -18.82 25.83
C LEU A 173 7.08 -17.64 25.72
N PHE A 174 8.31 -17.90 25.28
CA PHE A 174 9.32 -16.86 25.06
C PHE A 174 8.88 -15.85 24.00
N TRP A 175 8.17 -16.29 22.96
CA TRP A 175 7.66 -15.39 21.92
C TRP A 175 6.50 -14.53 22.45
N LEU A 176 5.61 -15.08 23.29
CA LEU A 176 4.56 -14.31 23.94
C LEU A 176 5.15 -13.18 24.80
N SER A 177 6.24 -13.46 25.52
CA SER A 177 6.88 -12.47 26.36
C SER A 177 7.76 -11.48 25.61
N SER A 178 8.58 -11.94 24.66
CA SER A 178 9.57 -11.09 23.98
C SER A 178 9.02 -10.32 22.78
N GLU A 179 7.97 -10.83 22.13
CA GLU A 179 7.40 -10.21 20.91
C GLU A 179 6.00 -9.64 21.16
N LEU A 180 5.08 -10.43 21.72
CA LEU A 180 3.68 -10.01 21.87
C LEU A 180 3.52 -8.91 22.92
N LEU A 181 4.03 -9.08 24.14
CA LEU A 181 3.87 -8.08 25.22
C LEU A 181 4.43 -6.69 24.84
N PRO A 182 5.66 -6.54 24.31
CA PRO A 182 6.15 -5.24 23.86
C PRO A 182 5.28 -4.63 22.77
N LYS A 183 4.70 -5.46 21.91
CA LYS A 183 3.80 -4.99 20.87
C LYS A 183 2.46 -4.51 21.42
N LEU A 184 1.91 -5.19 22.42
CA LEU A 184 0.69 -4.78 23.13
C LEU A 184 0.90 -3.43 23.83
N VAL A 185 2.00 -3.25 24.57
CA VAL A 185 2.35 -1.95 25.20
C VAL A 185 2.45 -0.85 24.14
N ARG A 186 3.12 -1.13 23.02
CA ARG A 186 3.24 -0.18 21.91
C ARG A 186 1.88 0.17 21.31
N TRP A 187 1.01 -0.80 21.04
CA TRP A 187 -0.33 -0.52 20.52
C TRP A 187 -1.21 0.23 21.49
N ALA A 188 -1.09 -0.08 22.79
CA ALA A 188 -1.84 0.59 23.83
C ALA A 188 -1.44 2.07 23.97
N THR A 189 -0.14 2.37 23.84
CA THR A 189 0.41 3.74 23.92
C THR A 189 0.21 4.55 22.64
N GLU A 190 0.33 3.93 21.47
CA GLU A 190 0.20 4.60 20.17
C GLU A 190 -1.26 4.75 19.70
N SER A 191 -2.26 4.32 20.49
CA SER A 191 -3.66 4.12 20.07
C SER A 191 -4.24 5.30 19.28
N LYS A 192 -4.08 5.22 17.96
CA LYS A 192 -4.73 6.08 16.98
C LYS A 192 -5.80 5.24 16.30
N THR A 193 -7.03 5.74 16.32
CA THR A 193 -8.10 5.21 15.47
C THR A 193 -7.61 5.18 14.02
N SER A 194 -7.67 4.02 13.37
CA SER A 194 -7.29 3.93 11.96
C SER A 194 -8.19 4.83 11.12
N GLU A 195 -7.61 5.61 10.20
CA GLU A 195 -8.37 6.44 9.25
C GLU A 195 -9.17 5.59 8.24
N PHE A 196 -8.84 4.30 8.11
CA PHE A 196 -9.41 3.37 7.12
C PHE A 196 -10.10 2.19 7.78
N LYS A 197 -10.99 1.55 7.04
CA LYS A 197 -11.62 0.28 7.48
C LYS A 197 -10.60 -0.85 7.67
N SER A 198 -11.03 -1.87 8.41
CA SER A 198 -10.22 -3.08 8.65
C SER A 198 -9.92 -3.80 7.34
N THR A 199 -8.76 -4.45 7.27
CA THR A 199 -8.35 -5.24 6.10
C THR A 199 -9.27 -6.44 5.87
N LEU A 200 -9.74 -6.61 4.63
CA LEU A 200 -10.66 -7.67 4.20
C LEU A 200 -11.95 -7.67 5.04
N SER A 201 -12.46 -6.49 5.38
CA SER A 201 -13.68 -6.35 6.18
C SER A 201 -14.96 -6.74 5.42
N LEU A 202 -14.92 -6.75 4.09
CA LEU A 202 -16.07 -7.13 3.25
C LEU A 202 -16.05 -8.60 2.82
N LEU A 203 -14.99 -9.35 3.13
CA LEU A 203 -14.81 -10.73 2.65
C LEU A 203 -14.48 -11.70 3.79
N PRO A 204 -14.94 -12.96 3.72
CA PRO A 204 -14.49 -14.00 4.63
C PRO A 204 -12.98 -14.26 4.46
N VAL A 205 -12.20 -13.99 5.51
CA VAL A 205 -10.72 -14.15 5.50
C VAL A 205 -10.32 -15.59 5.18
N GLU A 206 -11.12 -16.57 5.57
CA GLU A 206 -10.92 -18.00 5.28
C GLU A 206 -10.93 -18.28 3.79
N LYS A 207 -12.03 -17.91 3.12
CA LYS A 207 -12.21 -18.09 1.67
C LYS A 207 -11.14 -17.33 0.89
N TYR A 208 -10.87 -16.07 1.28
CA TYR A 208 -9.78 -15.28 0.68
C TYR A 208 -8.43 -15.99 0.79
N SER A 209 -8.09 -16.50 1.98
CA SER A 209 -6.80 -17.12 2.22
C SER A 209 -6.61 -18.39 1.39
N LEU A 210 -7.64 -19.23 1.27
CA LEU A 210 -7.62 -20.45 0.46
C LEU A 210 -7.44 -20.12 -1.03
N VAL A 211 -8.27 -19.23 -1.57
CA VAL A 211 -8.20 -18.84 -2.98
C VAL A 211 -6.86 -18.16 -3.29
N TYR A 212 -6.35 -17.30 -2.38
CA TYR A 212 -5.07 -16.65 -2.57
C TYR A 212 -3.91 -17.65 -2.66
N GLN A 213 -3.85 -18.65 -1.78
CA GLN A 213 -2.78 -19.67 -1.85
C GLN A 213 -2.88 -20.48 -3.15
N HIS A 214 -4.09 -20.85 -3.55
CA HIS A 214 -4.31 -21.57 -4.80
C HIS A 214 -3.83 -20.77 -6.02
N LEU A 215 -4.27 -19.52 -6.17
CA LEU A 215 -3.87 -18.66 -7.27
C LEU A 215 -2.39 -18.32 -7.22
N LYS A 216 -1.84 -18.07 -6.03
CA LYS A 216 -0.41 -17.80 -5.85
C LYS A 216 0.43 -18.97 -6.37
N GLU A 217 0.06 -20.19 -6.05
CA GLU A 217 0.75 -21.40 -6.51
C GLU A 217 0.58 -21.60 -8.02
N LYS A 218 -0.65 -21.41 -8.55
CA LYS A 218 -0.97 -21.54 -9.98
C LYS A 218 -0.18 -20.55 -10.85
N TYR A 219 -0.08 -19.29 -10.43
CA TYR A 219 0.55 -18.21 -11.20
C TYR A 219 1.99 -17.90 -10.79
N LYS A 220 2.60 -18.65 -9.85
CA LYS A 220 3.99 -18.42 -9.40
C LYS A 220 5.02 -18.46 -10.55
N ALA A 221 4.75 -19.25 -11.59
CA ALA A 221 5.63 -19.37 -12.74
C ALA A 221 5.77 -18.05 -13.51
N MET A 222 4.73 -17.19 -13.48
CA MET A 222 4.72 -15.88 -14.14
C MET A 222 5.85 -14.98 -13.65
N VAL A 223 6.25 -15.11 -12.38
CA VAL A 223 7.38 -14.35 -11.79
C VAL A 223 8.69 -14.64 -12.52
N LYS A 224 8.89 -15.86 -12.99
CA LYS A 224 10.14 -16.29 -13.66
C LYS A 224 10.22 -15.82 -15.11
N VAL A 225 9.08 -15.66 -15.77
CA VAL A 225 8.97 -15.35 -17.20
C VAL A 225 8.51 -13.91 -17.47
N TRP A 226 8.51 -13.06 -16.44
CA TRP A 226 8.03 -11.68 -16.53
C TRP A 226 8.86 -10.82 -17.49
N PRO A 227 8.28 -10.32 -18.60
CA PRO A 227 9.03 -9.60 -19.63
C PRO A 227 9.10 -8.08 -19.39
N GLU A 228 8.38 -7.56 -18.39
CA GLU A 228 8.34 -6.14 -18.08
C GLU A 228 9.52 -5.71 -17.19
N VAL A 229 9.83 -4.42 -17.21
CA VAL A 229 10.94 -3.83 -16.42
C VAL A 229 10.60 -3.68 -14.93
N THR A 230 9.35 -3.95 -14.55
CA THR A 230 8.85 -3.87 -13.19
C THR A 230 9.27 -5.07 -12.35
N ASP A 231 9.16 -4.95 -11.02
CA ASP A 231 9.45 -6.05 -10.10
C ASP A 231 8.39 -7.17 -10.22
N PRO A 232 8.74 -8.35 -10.73
CA PRO A 232 7.78 -9.41 -10.95
C PRO A 232 7.14 -9.92 -9.66
N GLU A 233 7.88 -10.02 -8.56
CA GLU A 233 7.32 -10.52 -7.30
C GLU A 233 6.28 -9.56 -6.74
N LYS A 234 6.52 -8.26 -6.88
CA LYS A 234 5.55 -7.26 -6.44
C LYS A 234 4.29 -7.29 -7.30
N PHE A 235 4.43 -7.18 -8.62
CA PHE A 235 3.28 -6.98 -9.52
C PHE A 235 2.45 -8.24 -9.72
N VAL A 236 3.09 -9.42 -9.87
CA VAL A 236 2.36 -10.68 -10.03
C VAL A 236 1.52 -10.98 -8.79
N TYR A 237 2.10 -10.87 -7.59
CA TYR A 237 1.36 -11.19 -6.37
C TYR A 237 0.38 -10.10 -5.93
N GLU A 238 0.53 -8.87 -6.41
CA GLU A 238 -0.47 -7.80 -6.30
C GLU A 238 -1.71 -8.13 -7.14
N ASP A 239 -1.54 -8.44 -8.42
CA ASP A 239 -2.66 -8.82 -9.30
C ASP A 239 -3.32 -10.13 -8.86
N VAL A 240 -2.56 -11.12 -8.37
CA VAL A 240 -3.12 -12.34 -7.75
C VAL A 240 -3.98 -12.00 -6.53
N ALA A 241 -3.54 -11.09 -5.67
CA ALA A 241 -4.29 -10.68 -4.49
C ALA A 241 -5.57 -9.89 -4.85
N ILE A 242 -5.54 -9.09 -5.92
CA ILE A 242 -6.70 -8.38 -6.45
C ILE A 242 -7.70 -9.36 -7.08
N ALA A 243 -7.22 -10.27 -7.92
CA ALA A 243 -8.04 -11.32 -8.52
C ALA A 243 -8.72 -12.17 -7.43
N THR A 244 -7.96 -12.57 -6.40
CA THR A 244 -8.52 -13.30 -5.23
C THR A 244 -9.67 -12.53 -4.60
N TYR A 245 -9.49 -11.23 -4.38
CA TYR A 245 -10.51 -10.38 -3.75
C TYR A 245 -11.79 -10.38 -4.57
N LEU A 246 -11.68 -10.14 -5.88
CA LEU A 246 -12.83 -10.11 -6.80
C LEU A 246 -13.52 -11.47 -6.91
N LEU A 247 -12.76 -12.57 -7.01
CA LEU A 247 -13.31 -13.91 -7.13
C LEU A 247 -14.08 -14.34 -5.88
N VAL A 248 -13.55 -14.04 -4.69
CA VAL A 248 -14.28 -14.32 -3.44
C VAL A 248 -15.49 -13.42 -3.32
N LEU A 249 -15.37 -12.13 -3.67
CA LEU A 249 -16.49 -11.21 -3.68
C LEU A 249 -17.63 -11.71 -4.58
N TRP A 250 -17.31 -12.13 -5.79
CA TRP A 250 -18.26 -12.65 -6.76
C TRP A 250 -18.83 -14.01 -6.38
N ALA A 251 -18.05 -14.86 -5.71
CA ALA A 251 -18.55 -16.12 -5.15
C ALA A 251 -19.60 -15.87 -4.06
N GLU A 252 -19.37 -14.90 -3.15
CA GLU A 252 -20.38 -14.52 -2.15
C GLU A 252 -21.63 -13.93 -2.82
N GLU A 253 -21.47 -13.03 -3.80
CA GLU A 253 -22.59 -12.46 -4.56
C GLU A 253 -23.41 -13.55 -5.27
N THR A 254 -22.73 -14.54 -5.87
CA THR A 254 -23.38 -15.68 -6.54
C THR A 254 -24.20 -16.50 -5.57
N ALA A 255 -23.65 -16.78 -4.38
CA ALA A 255 -24.34 -17.53 -3.34
C ALA A 255 -25.55 -16.77 -2.78
N GLU A 256 -25.40 -15.48 -2.49
CA GLU A 256 -26.48 -14.62 -1.98
C GLU A 256 -27.64 -14.48 -2.96
N LYS A 257 -27.33 -14.32 -4.26
CA LYS A 257 -28.33 -14.07 -5.31
C LYS A 257 -28.74 -15.33 -6.08
N SER A 258 -28.21 -16.49 -5.71
CA SER A 258 -28.43 -17.77 -6.40
C SER A 258 -28.22 -17.69 -7.92
N LEU A 259 -27.14 -17.01 -8.34
CA LEU A 259 -26.84 -16.81 -9.76
C LEU A 259 -26.30 -18.09 -10.40
N THR A 260 -26.73 -18.39 -11.62
CA THR A 260 -26.24 -19.54 -12.41
C THR A 260 -25.10 -19.16 -13.34
N THR A 261 -25.01 -17.90 -13.72
CA THR A 261 -23.99 -17.36 -14.63
C THR A 261 -22.86 -16.68 -13.86
N ARG A 262 -21.63 -16.82 -14.34
CA ARG A 262 -20.46 -16.11 -13.81
C ARG A 262 -20.53 -14.62 -14.16
N GLN A 263 -20.11 -13.78 -13.22
CA GLN A 263 -20.05 -12.32 -13.39
C GLN A 263 -19.12 -11.96 -14.54
N SER A 264 -19.61 -11.09 -15.43
CA SER A 264 -18.85 -10.51 -16.52
C SER A 264 -18.11 -9.24 -16.09
N PHE A 265 -16.98 -8.92 -16.71
CA PHE A 265 -16.21 -7.73 -16.35
C PHE A 265 -15.50 -7.02 -17.51
N VAL A 266 -15.23 -5.73 -17.31
CA VAL A 266 -14.31 -4.94 -18.14
C VAL A 266 -13.32 -4.20 -17.24
N ASP A 267 -12.03 -4.43 -17.46
CA ASP A 267 -10.95 -3.73 -16.75
C ASP A 267 -10.44 -2.53 -17.57
N LEU A 268 -10.62 -1.33 -17.01
CA LEU A 268 -10.38 -0.04 -17.67
C LEU A 268 -9.03 0.53 -17.22
N GLY A 269 -8.09 0.59 -18.16
CA GLY A 269 -6.68 0.90 -17.87
C GLY A 269 -5.94 -0.34 -17.36
N CYS A 270 -6.16 -1.49 -18.00
CA CYS A 270 -5.70 -2.80 -17.50
C CYS A 270 -4.17 -3.00 -17.52
N GLY A 271 -3.40 -2.09 -18.11
CA GLY A 271 -1.94 -2.09 -18.08
C GLY A 271 -1.32 -3.40 -18.56
N ASN A 272 -0.73 -4.15 -17.63
CA ASN A 272 -0.06 -5.42 -17.92
C ASN A 272 -1.05 -6.55 -18.31
N GLY A 273 -2.36 -6.39 -18.09
CA GLY A 273 -3.40 -7.36 -18.43
C GLY A 273 -3.42 -8.66 -17.61
N LEU A 274 -2.55 -8.81 -16.60
CA LEU A 274 -2.46 -10.03 -15.79
C LEU A 274 -3.73 -10.27 -14.98
N LEU A 275 -4.34 -9.22 -14.41
CA LEU A 275 -5.62 -9.33 -13.70
C LEU A 275 -6.70 -9.94 -14.61
N VAL A 276 -6.82 -9.42 -15.85
CA VAL A 276 -7.75 -9.92 -16.87
C VAL A 276 -7.45 -11.38 -17.22
N HIS A 277 -6.16 -11.72 -17.40
CA HIS A 277 -5.73 -13.09 -17.67
C HIS A 277 -6.15 -14.05 -16.56
N ILE A 278 -5.93 -13.68 -15.30
CA ILE A 278 -6.30 -14.52 -14.15
C ILE A 278 -7.82 -14.69 -14.10
N LEU A 279 -8.59 -13.61 -14.08
CA LEU A 279 -10.05 -13.67 -13.94
C LEU A 279 -10.70 -14.48 -15.07
N THR A 280 -10.21 -14.33 -16.30
CA THR A 280 -10.73 -15.09 -17.44
C THR A 280 -10.40 -16.58 -17.36
N ASN A 281 -9.18 -16.92 -16.92
CA ASN A 281 -8.78 -18.31 -16.71
C ASN A 281 -9.48 -18.97 -15.50
N GLU A 282 -9.98 -18.17 -14.55
CA GLU A 282 -10.85 -18.65 -13.47
C GLU A 282 -12.34 -18.71 -13.89
N GLY A 283 -12.64 -18.49 -15.18
CA GLY A 283 -13.95 -18.75 -15.78
C GLY A 283 -14.89 -17.54 -15.86
N HIS A 284 -14.40 -16.33 -15.58
CA HIS A 284 -15.21 -15.11 -15.68
C HIS A 284 -15.05 -14.46 -17.06
N PRO A 285 -16.14 -14.24 -17.82
CA PRO A 285 -16.04 -13.62 -19.14
C PRO A 285 -15.69 -12.13 -19.00
N GLY A 286 -14.68 -11.67 -19.73
CA GLY A 286 -14.32 -10.26 -19.67
C GLY A 286 -13.24 -9.86 -20.64
N LYS A 287 -12.88 -8.57 -20.58
CA LYS A 287 -11.81 -7.99 -21.38
C LYS A 287 -11.10 -6.87 -20.65
N GLY A 288 -9.84 -6.64 -21.02
CA GLY A 288 -9.07 -5.46 -20.60
C GLY A 288 -8.95 -4.46 -21.73
N ILE A 289 -9.03 -3.17 -21.39
CA ILE A 289 -8.77 -2.09 -22.34
C ILE A 289 -7.69 -1.20 -21.75
N ASP A 290 -6.65 -0.93 -22.53
CA ASP A 290 -5.61 0.03 -22.17
C ASP A 290 -5.22 0.84 -23.40
N VAL A 291 -4.78 2.08 -23.20
CA VAL A 291 -4.26 2.92 -24.29
C VAL A 291 -2.97 2.36 -24.89
N ARG A 292 -2.26 1.49 -24.16
CA ARG A 292 -0.95 0.94 -24.52
C ARG A 292 -0.90 -0.57 -24.33
N ARG A 293 -0.55 -1.27 -25.40
CA ARG A 293 -0.17 -2.69 -25.34
C ARG A 293 1.15 -2.86 -24.56
N ARG A 294 1.21 -3.84 -23.66
CA ARG A 294 2.43 -4.24 -22.94
C ARG A 294 3.04 -5.50 -23.55
N ARG A 295 4.33 -5.76 -23.30
CA ARG A 295 5.05 -6.90 -23.91
C ARG A 295 4.50 -8.23 -23.42
N ILE A 296 4.08 -8.27 -22.16
CA ILE A 296 3.48 -9.47 -21.56
C ILE A 296 2.18 -9.91 -22.26
N TRP A 297 1.49 -9.03 -22.99
CA TRP A 297 0.28 -9.40 -23.71
C TRP A 297 0.52 -10.48 -24.77
N ASP A 298 1.74 -10.56 -25.32
CA ASP A 298 2.12 -11.59 -26.31
C ASP A 298 2.22 -13.00 -25.70
N MET A 299 2.27 -13.10 -24.36
CA MET A 299 2.38 -14.37 -23.63
C MET A 299 1.03 -14.96 -23.25
N TYR A 300 -0.05 -14.18 -23.31
CA TYR A 300 -1.37 -14.66 -22.91
C TYR A 300 -2.06 -15.43 -24.04
N GLY A 301 -2.81 -16.46 -23.68
CA GLY A 301 -3.58 -17.27 -24.62
C GLY A 301 -4.83 -16.56 -25.17
N PRO A 302 -5.50 -17.15 -26.16
CA PRO A 302 -6.67 -16.55 -26.84
C PRO A 302 -7.86 -16.31 -25.92
N GLN A 303 -7.89 -16.97 -24.76
CA GLN A 303 -8.90 -16.74 -23.72
C GLN A 303 -8.84 -15.31 -23.17
N THR A 304 -7.65 -14.69 -23.16
CA THR A 304 -7.43 -13.37 -22.56
C THR A 304 -7.65 -12.26 -23.59
N VAL A 305 -8.81 -11.61 -23.53
CA VAL A 305 -9.18 -10.55 -24.46
C VAL A 305 -8.63 -9.20 -23.98
N LEU A 306 -7.65 -8.65 -24.71
CA LEU A 306 -7.04 -7.35 -24.41
C LEU A 306 -7.10 -6.43 -25.63
N GLN A 307 -7.48 -5.18 -25.41
CA GLN A 307 -7.68 -4.18 -26.48
C GLN A 307 -6.80 -2.96 -26.25
N GLU A 308 -5.98 -2.63 -27.25
CA GLU A 308 -5.21 -1.39 -27.27
C GLU A 308 -6.08 -0.25 -27.82
N LYS A 309 -6.77 0.48 -26.95
CA LYS A 309 -7.70 1.54 -27.31
C LYS A 309 -7.68 2.65 -26.26
N ALA A 310 -7.67 3.90 -26.73
CA ALA A 310 -7.86 5.05 -25.84
C ALA A 310 -9.28 5.02 -25.24
N ILE A 311 -9.36 5.16 -23.92
CA ILE A 311 -10.61 5.20 -23.18
C ILE A 311 -10.98 6.67 -23.03
N THR A 312 -12.07 7.09 -23.66
CA THR A 312 -12.63 8.43 -23.49
C THR A 312 -14.02 8.29 -22.89
N PRO A 313 -14.25 8.75 -21.65
CA PRO A 313 -15.57 8.73 -21.05
C PRO A 313 -16.59 9.46 -21.94
N GLY A 314 -17.70 8.81 -22.27
CA GLY A 314 -18.70 9.33 -23.20
C GLY A 314 -19.72 8.27 -23.58
N GLU A 315 -20.76 8.67 -24.31
CA GLU A 315 -21.86 7.79 -24.75
C GLU A 315 -21.38 6.62 -25.62
N THR A 316 -20.29 6.81 -26.36
CA THR A 316 -19.70 5.79 -27.25
C THR A 316 -18.82 4.77 -26.51
N PHE A 317 -18.65 4.92 -25.19
CA PHE A 317 -17.77 4.08 -24.38
C PHE A 317 -18.50 3.58 -23.11
N LEU A 318 -19.64 2.90 -23.32
CA LEU A 318 -20.47 2.29 -22.30
C LEU A 318 -20.53 0.76 -22.46
N PHE A 319 -20.91 0.07 -21.39
CA PHE A 319 -20.91 -1.39 -21.29
C PHE A 319 -22.22 -1.94 -20.71
N PRO A 320 -23.35 -1.84 -21.45
CA PRO A 320 -24.68 -2.16 -20.93
C PRO A 320 -24.83 -3.63 -20.49
N ASP A 321 -24.13 -4.55 -21.15
CA ASP A 321 -24.20 -6.00 -20.89
C ASP A 321 -23.14 -6.49 -19.90
N THR A 322 -22.42 -5.59 -19.21
CA THR A 322 -21.33 -5.94 -18.30
C THR A 322 -21.73 -5.76 -16.84
N ASP A 323 -21.48 -6.77 -16.01
CA ASP A 323 -21.82 -6.73 -14.58
C ASP A 323 -20.88 -5.81 -13.79
N TRP A 324 -19.58 -5.85 -14.08
CA TRP A 324 -18.54 -5.14 -13.32
C TRP A 324 -17.58 -4.33 -14.18
N LEU A 325 -17.42 -3.04 -13.85
CA LEU A 325 -16.30 -2.22 -14.32
C LEU A 325 -15.19 -2.20 -13.27
N ILE A 326 -13.97 -2.53 -13.67
CA ILE A 326 -12.80 -2.61 -12.80
C ILE A 326 -11.86 -1.45 -13.14
N GLY A 327 -11.37 -0.78 -12.11
CA GLY A 327 -10.31 0.22 -12.16
C GLY A 327 -9.17 -0.14 -11.24
N ASN A 328 -8.30 -1.07 -11.68
CA ASN A 328 -7.10 -1.40 -10.94
C ASN A 328 -6.01 -0.36 -11.24
N HIS A 329 -5.77 0.57 -10.31
CA HIS A 329 -4.74 1.59 -10.48
C HIS A 329 -4.91 2.41 -11.77
N SER A 330 -6.15 2.71 -12.12
CA SER A 330 -6.59 3.27 -13.41
C SER A 330 -6.28 4.76 -13.62
N ASP A 331 -5.38 5.35 -12.82
CA ASP A 331 -4.91 6.73 -12.93
C ASP A 331 -6.04 7.76 -13.14
N GLU A 332 -6.01 8.53 -14.23
CA GLU A 332 -7.00 9.56 -14.58
C GLU A 332 -8.42 9.03 -14.76
N LEU A 333 -8.60 7.73 -15.00
CA LEU A 333 -9.93 7.11 -15.16
C LEU A 333 -10.59 6.84 -13.81
N THR A 334 -9.85 6.85 -12.70
CA THR A 334 -10.38 6.50 -11.36
C THR A 334 -11.70 7.21 -11.01
N PRO A 335 -11.85 8.55 -11.13
CA PRO A 335 -13.13 9.22 -10.86
C PRO A 335 -14.20 8.95 -11.93
N TRP A 336 -13.81 8.55 -13.14
CA TRP A 336 -14.74 8.28 -14.25
C TRP A 336 -15.38 6.90 -14.19
N ILE A 337 -14.74 5.91 -13.55
CA ILE A 337 -15.26 4.53 -13.53
C ILE A 337 -16.63 4.43 -12.85
N PRO A 338 -16.90 5.06 -11.68
CA PRO A 338 -18.26 5.09 -11.12
C PRO A 338 -19.27 5.76 -12.06
N VAL A 339 -18.86 6.83 -12.77
CA VAL A 339 -19.73 7.53 -13.74
C VAL A 339 -20.08 6.61 -14.92
N MET A 340 -19.08 5.92 -15.47
CA MET A 340 -19.24 4.98 -16.58
C MET A 340 -20.12 3.79 -16.16
N ALA A 341 -19.94 3.26 -14.96
CA ALA A 341 -20.77 2.18 -14.43
C ALA A 341 -22.22 2.64 -14.24
N ALA A 342 -22.43 3.86 -13.73
CA ALA A 342 -23.76 4.45 -13.60
C ALA A 342 -24.48 4.60 -14.93
N ARG A 343 -23.77 5.07 -15.97
CA ARG A 343 -24.35 5.30 -17.30
C ARG A 343 -24.39 4.08 -18.20
N SER A 344 -23.67 3.00 -17.85
CA SER A 344 -23.69 1.77 -18.64
C SER A 344 -24.98 0.98 -18.44
N SER A 345 -25.39 0.76 -17.19
CA SER A 345 -26.65 0.10 -16.84
C SER A 345 -26.96 0.30 -15.36
N TYR A 346 -28.25 0.31 -15.00
CA TYR A 346 -28.69 0.39 -13.60
C TYR A 346 -28.11 -0.75 -12.74
N SER A 347 -27.97 -1.96 -13.32
CA SER A 347 -27.43 -3.13 -12.63
C SER A 347 -25.89 -3.22 -12.63
N CYS A 348 -25.21 -2.38 -13.42
CA CYS A 348 -23.75 -2.39 -13.54
C CYS A 348 -23.10 -1.90 -12.24
N ARG A 349 -22.07 -2.62 -11.81
CA ARG A 349 -21.31 -2.40 -10.57
C ARG A 349 -19.91 -1.96 -10.92
N TYR A 350 -19.19 -1.47 -9.92
CA TYR A 350 -17.79 -1.13 -10.11
C TYR A 350 -16.91 -1.51 -8.93
N PHE A 351 -15.63 -1.75 -9.24
CA PHE A 351 -14.53 -1.83 -8.30
C PHE A 351 -13.46 -0.82 -8.73
N VAL A 352 -12.97 0.02 -7.81
CA VAL A 352 -11.80 0.87 -8.07
C VAL A 352 -10.77 0.73 -6.95
N LEU A 353 -9.49 0.72 -7.33
CA LEU A 353 -8.33 0.73 -6.45
C LEU A 353 -7.48 1.98 -6.75
N PRO A 354 -7.79 3.13 -6.10
CA PRO A 354 -7.15 4.40 -6.41
C PRO A 354 -5.65 4.44 -6.05
N CYS A 355 -4.80 4.84 -7.00
CA CYS A 355 -3.38 5.09 -6.77
C CYS A 355 -2.95 6.53 -7.03
N CYS A 356 -3.44 7.18 -8.08
CA CYS A 356 -3.01 8.52 -8.46
C CYS A 356 -4.10 9.56 -8.19
N PHE A 357 -3.70 10.75 -7.78
CA PHE A 357 -4.61 11.81 -7.34
C PHE A 357 -5.11 12.62 -8.53
N PHE A 358 -6.10 12.09 -9.24
CA PHE A 358 -6.77 12.76 -10.37
C PHE A 358 -8.21 13.15 -10.04
N ASP A 359 -8.61 14.31 -10.55
CA ASP A 359 -9.99 14.75 -10.68
C ASP A 359 -10.44 14.54 -12.14
N PHE A 360 -11.67 14.93 -12.49
CA PHE A 360 -12.23 14.78 -13.83
C PHE A 360 -11.45 15.55 -14.92
N TYR A 361 -10.91 16.72 -14.58
CA TYR A 361 -10.25 17.64 -15.53
C TYR A 361 -8.76 17.88 -15.23
N GLY A 362 -8.14 17.06 -14.38
CA GLY A 362 -6.73 17.23 -14.05
C GLY A 362 -6.30 16.58 -12.75
N LYS A 363 -5.29 17.16 -12.10
CA LYS A 363 -4.82 16.67 -10.79
C LYS A 363 -5.78 17.11 -9.68
N TYR A 364 -6.07 16.18 -8.78
CA TYR A 364 -6.88 16.46 -7.60
C TYR A 364 -6.16 17.48 -6.71
N GLN A 365 -6.86 18.57 -6.41
CA GLN A 365 -6.38 19.62 -5.51
C GLN A 365 -6.91 19.34 -4.10
N ARG A 366 -6.00 19.31 -3.13
CA ARG A 366 -6.36 19.09 -1.73
C ARG A 366 -7.21 20.25 -1.22
N ARG A 367 -8.28 19.91 -0.51
CA ARG A 367 -9.20 20.84 0.13
C ARG A 367 -8.98 20.92 1.65
N GLN A 368 -8.46 19.86 2.27
CA GLN A 368 -8.32 19.76 3.73
C GLN A 368 -6.90 19.34 4.13
N SER A 369 -6.27 20.07 5.05
CA SER A 369 -4.91 19.77 5.53
C SER A 369 -4.87 18.84 6.75
N ASN A 370 -6.00 18.60 7.42
CA ASN A 370 -6.09 17.82 8.67
C ASN A 370 -6.05 16.29 8.47
N LYS A 371 -6.27 15.79 7.25
CA LYS A 371 -6.20 14.36 6.90
C LYS A 371 -4.93 14.04 6.11
N SER A 372 -4.59 12.75 5.99
CA SER A 372 -3.63 12.32 4.98
C SER A 372 -4.15 12.59 3.57
N GLN A 373 -3.26 12.94 2.62
CA GLN A 373 -3.65 13.18 1.22
C GLN A 373 -4.35 11.96 0.61
N TYR A 374 -3.93 10.75 0.99
CA TYR A 374 -4.54 9.52 0.50
C TYR A 374 -5.95 9.33 1.05
N LYS A 375 -6.19 9.53 2.35
CA LYS A 375 -7.55 9.40 2.92
C LYS A 375 -8.50 10.42 2.32
N GLU A 376 -8.07 11.67 2.20
CA GLU A 376 -8.88 12.71 1.58
C GLU A 376 -9.25 12.36 0.12
N TYR A 377 -8.33 11.76 -0.63
CA TYR A 377 -8.62 11.32 -1.98
C TYR A 377 -9.60 10.15 -2.03
N ILE A 378 -9.50 9.19 -1.10
CA ILE A 378 -10.51 8.12 -0.97
C ILE A 378 -11.89 8.71 -0.63
N ASP A 379 -11.95 9.72 0.25
CA ASP A 379 -13.19 10.43 0.56
C ASP A 379 -13.78 11.12 -0.69
N PHE A 380 -12.93 11.75 -1.52
CA PHE A 380 -13.35 12.33 -2.79
C PHE A 380 -13.91 11.28 -3.77
N ILE A 381 -13.25 10.14 -3.96
CA ILE A 381 -13.79 9.09 -4.85
C ILE A 381 -15.07 8.48 -4.27
N THR A 382 -15.20 8.43 -2.94
CA THR A 382 -16.45 8.04 -2.27
C THR A 382 -17.57 9.05 -2.56
N GLU A 383 -17.30 10.35 -2.48
CA GLU A 383 -18.25 11.42 -2.85
C GLU A 383 -18.68 11.27 -4.32
N VAL A 384 -17.73 11.08 -5.25
CA VAL A 384 -18.01 10.83 -6.67
C VAL A 384 -18.96 9.66 -6.85
N SER A 385 -18.71 8.53 -6.17
CA SER A 385 -19.55 7.35 -6.27
C SER A 385 -20.96 7.55 -5.70
N GLN A 386 -21.08 8.21 -4.55
CA GLN A 386 -22.37 8.52 -3.94
C GLN A 386 -23.21 9.42 -4.84
N VAL A 387 -22.59 10.42 -5.47
CA VAL A 387 -23.23 11.27 -6.49
C VAL A 387 -23.63 10.48 -7.72
N CYS A 388 -22.85 9.46 -8.10
CA CYS A 388 -23.23 8.51 -9.14
C CYS A 388 -24.38 7.57 -8.73
N GLY A 389 -24.90 7.72 -7.51
CA GLY A 389 -26.07 7.01 -7.01
C GLY A 389 -25.77 5.58 -6.56
N PHE A 390 -24.57 5.31 -6.06
CA PHE A 390 -24.18 4.02 -5.51
C PHE A 390 -24.14 4.03 -3.97
N ASN A 391 -24.58 2.91 -3.38
CA ASN A 391 -24.24 2.57 -2.00
C ASN A 391 -22.78 2.09 -1.98
N THR A 392 -21.89 2.99 -1.54
CA THR A 392 -20.43 2.79 -1.66
C THR A 392 -19.86 2.07 -0.45
N GLU A 393 -19.17 0.97 -0.67
CA GLU A 393 -18.43 0.25 0.35
C GLU A 393 -16.92 0.48 0.19
N GLU A 394 -16.24 0.73 1.31
CA GLU A 394 -14.77 0.83 1.40
C GLU A 394 -14.21 -0.46 2.01
N ASP A 395 -13.10 -0.98 1.48
CA ASP A 395 -12.32 -2.04 2.13
C ASP A 395 -10.81 -1.85 1.94
N CYS A 396 -10.03 -2.37 2.88
CA CYS A 396 -8.58 -2.45 2.79
C CYS A 396 -8.15 -3.82 2.26
N MET A 397 -7.45 -3.86 1.13
CA MET A 397 -6.94 -5.09 0.53
C MET A 397 -5.62 -5.56 1.16
N ARG A 398 -5.30 -6.86 1.02
CA ARG A 398 -4.01 -7.44 1.43
C ARG A 398 -3.04 -7.52 0.24
N ILE A 399 -2.57 -6.36 -0.19
CA ILE A 399 -1.62 -6.20 -1.32
C ILE A 399 -0.30 -5.57 -0.86
N PRO A 400 0.82 -5.75 -1.59
CA PRO A 400 2.12 -5.15 -1.27
C PRO A 400 2.21 -3.65 -1.66
N SER A 401 1.18 -2.88 -1.29
CA SER A 401 1.05 -1.43 -1.57
C SER A 401 0.61 -0.64 -0.34
N THR A 402 1.06 0.61 -0.26
CA THR A 402 0.54 1.59 0.72
C THR A 402 -0.82 2.14 0.30
N LYS A 403 -1.14 2.11 -0.99
CA LYS A 403 -2.43 2.53 -1.55
C LYS A 403 -3.28 1.29 -1.84
N ARG A 404 -3.89 0.77 -0.78
CA ARG A 404 -4.56 -0.54 -0.74
C ARG A 404 -6.05 -0.47 -0.42
N VAL A 405 -6.62 0.73 -0.40
CA VAL A 405 -8.03 0.95 -0.11
C VAL A 405 -8.79 0.89 -1.42
N CYS A 406 -9.75 -0.01 -1.52
CA CYS A 406 -10.64 -0.15 -2.67
C CYS A 406 -12.04 0.37 -2.33
N LEU A 407 -12.75 0.80 -3.37
CA LEU A 407 -14.14 1.26 -3.29
C LEU A 407 -15.01 0.44 -4.24
N LEU A 408 -16.19 0.08 -3.76
CA LEU A 408 -17.14 -0.81 -4.43
C LEU A 408 -18.52 -0.14 -4.51
N GLY A 409 -19.14 -0.18 -5.68
CA GLY A 409 -20.55 0.20 -5.86
C GLY A 409 -21.36 -1.02 -6.27
N LYS A 410 -22.02 -1.68 -5.30
CA LYS A 410 -22.75 -2.94 -5.54
C LYS A 410 -24.23 -2.76 -5.85
N SER A 411 -24.82 -1.68 -5.35
CA SER A 411 -26.25 -1.37 -5.46
C SER A 411 -26.48 0.13 -5.56
N ARG A 412 -27.68 0.50 -6.02
CA ARG A 412 -28.10 1.89 -6.22
C ARG A 412 -28.71 2.47 -4.95
N SER A 413 -28.50 3.77 -4.73
CA SER A 413 -29.10 4.53 -3.63
C SER A 413 -30.46 5.12 -3.98
N TYR A 414 -30.97 4.88 -5.20
CA TYR A 414 -32.24 5.37 -5.73
C TYR A 414 -32.95 4.27 -6.51
N GLN A 415 -34.26 4.41 -6.72
CA GLN A 415 -35.07 3.45 -7.48
C GLN A 415 -35.02 3.77 -8.98
N PRO A 416 -35.27 2.81 -9.88
CA PRO A 416 -35.19 3.04 -11.33
C PRO A 416 -35.99 4.26 -11.87
N PRO A 417 -37.18 4.61 -11.35
CA PRO A 417 -37.90 5.81 -11.80
C PRO A 417 -37.16 7.13 -11.57
N ASP A 418 -36.25 7.18 -10.59
CA ASP A 418 -35.53 8.40 -10.20
C ASP A 418 -34.23 8.60 -11.00
N GLU A 419 -33.95 7.75 -12.01
CA GLU A 419 -32.73 7.83 -12.83
C GLU A 419 -32.51 9.22 -13.43
N ALA A 420 -33.58 9.85 -13.93
CA ALA A 420 -33.48 11.18 -14.53
C ALA A 420 -33.01 12.24 -13.52
N GLU A 421 -33.39 12.12 -12.26
CA GLU A 421 -32.92 13.03 -11.21
C GLU A 421 -31.47 12.72 -10.81
N SER A 422 -31.14 11.45 -10.63
CA SER A 422 -29.77 10.99 -10.37
C SER A 422 -28.79 11.42 -11.46
N GLU A 423 -29.19 11.35 -12.72
CA GLU A 423 -28.40 11.80 -13.87
C GLU A 423 -28.17 13.31 -13.88
N ARG A 424 -29.18 14.11 -13.48
CA ARG A 424 -29.01 15.57 -13.30
C ARG A 424 -28.01 15.89 -12.20
N ARG A 425 -28.10 15.22 -11.04
CA ARG A 425 -27.16 15.43 -9.92
C ARG A 425 -25.74 15.08 -10.33
N ARG A 426 -25.55 13.94 -11.00
CA ARG A 426 -24.26 13.46 -11.52
C ARG A 426 -23.66 14.44 -12.54
N THR A 427 -24.46 14.90 -13.51
CA THR A 427 -24.02 15.88 -14.51
C THR A 427 -23.63 17.21 -13.87
N HIS A 428 -24.45 17.74 -12.98
CA HIS A 428 -24.17 18.98 -12.27
C HIS A 428 -22.88 18.90 -11.44
N PHE A 429 -22.66 17.79 -10.74
CA PHE A 429 -21.44 17.59 -9.96
C PHE A 429 -20.20 17.61 -10.84
N ILE A 430 -20.19 16.84 -11.94
CA ILE A 430 -19.06 16.78 -12.90
C ILE A 430 -18.79 18.18 -13.48
N GLN A 431 -19.82 18.94 -13.85
CA GLN A 431 -19.65 20.31 -14.36
C GLN A 431 -19.09 21.27 -13.30
N SER A 432 -19.54 21.17 -12.04
CA SER A 432 -19.03 22.03 -10.95
C SER A 432 -17.52 21.88 -10.70
N ARG A 433 -16.94 20.71 -11.01
CA ARG A 433 -15.49 20.46 -10.90
C ARG A 433 -14.68 21.15 -12.00
N GLN A 434 -15.30 21.45 -13.14
CA GLN A 434 -14.64 22.16 -14.24
C GLN A 434 -14.31 23.61 -13.84
N ALA A 435 -15.26 24.32 -13.23
CA ALA A 435 -15.07 25.71 -12.79
C ALA A 435 -14.05 25.87 -11.64
N SER A 436 -13.84 24.80 -10.86
CA SER A 436 -12.85 24.77 -9.76
C SER A 436 -11.42 24.52 -10.25
N SER A 437 -11.27 23.99 -11.47
CA SER A 437 -9.97 23.76 -12.11
C SER A 437 -9.61 25.07 -12.80
N GLY A 438 -8.68 25.86 -12.23
CA GLY A 438 -8.31 27.21 -12.67
C GLY A 438 -7.72 27.37 -14.07
N VAL A 439 -8.21 26.63 -15.06
CA VAL A 439 -7.99 26.85 -16.48
C VAL A 439 -8.90 28.02 -16.88
N GLN A 440 -8.41 29.24 -16.72
CA GLN A 440 -9.00 30.36 -17.45
C GLN A 440 -8.92 30.02 -18.94
N ARG A 441 -10.08 29.83 -19.58
CA ARG A 441 -10.18 30.08 -21.02
C ARG A 441 -9.73 31.51 -21.21
N SER A 442 -8.59 31.72 -21.85
CA SER A 442 -8.29 33.02 -22.43
C SER A 442 -9.35 33.27 -23.49
N ASP A 443 -10.35 34.06 -23.16
CA ASP A 443 -11.28 34.62 -24.13
C ASP A 443 -10.46 35.50 -25.06
N ILE A 444 -10.04 34.93 -26.18
CA ILE A 444 -9.59 35.70 -27.34
C ILE A 444 -10.84 36.42 -27.83
N ARG A 445 -10.93 37.71 -27.48
CA ARG A 445 -11.83 38.65 -28.12
C ARG A 445 -11.52 38.62 -29.62
N THR A 446 -12.43 38.03 -30.37
CA THR A 446 -12.46 38.15 -31.83
C THR A 446 -13.27 39.40 -32.12
N ASP A 447 -12.57 40.54 -32.24
CA ASP A 447 -13.09 41.66 -33.01
C ASP A 447 -13.04 41.28 -34.49
N GLY A 448 -14.15 41.56 -35.17
CA GLY A 448 -14.50 40.97 -36.46
C GLY A 448 -13.62 41.39 -37.62
N ASP A 449 -13.55 40.50 -38.61
CA ASP A 449 -13.77 40.92 -40.00
C ASP A 449 -14.29 39.76 -40.84
N CYS A 450 -15.08 40.12 -41.84
CA CYS A 450 -15.97 39.25 -42.61
C CYS A 450 -15.24 38.62 -43.81
N CYS A 451 -15.39 37.31 -44.04
CA CYS A 451 -15.53 36.77 -45.39
C CYS A 451 -16.08 35.32 -45.41
N HIS A 452 -17.03 35.11 -46.31
CA HIS A 452 -17.84 33.91 -46.51
C HIS A 452 -17.05 32.67 -46.93
N GLY A 453 -17.40 31.54 -46.32
CA GLY A 453 -17.07 30.19 -46.77
C GLY A 453 -18.12 29.21 -46.27
N ASN A 454 -19.18 29.06 -47.04
CA ASN A 454 -20.31 28.19 -46.74
C ASN A 454 -19.88 26.70 -46.85
N THR A 455 -19.68 26.04 -45.72
CA THR A 455 -19.75 24.58 -45.62
C THR A 455 -20.74 24.23 -44.53
N ASN A 456 -21.90 23.72 -44.94
CA ASN A 456 -22.90 23.09 -44.09
C ASN A 456 -22.20 22.15 -43.09
N ARG A 457 -22.06 22.59 -41.85
CA ARG A 457 -21.93 21.70 -40.70
C ARG A 457 -23.34 21.52 -40.16
N GLU A 458 -23.94 20.41 -40.55
CA GLU A 458 -25.08 19.88 -39.83
C GLU A 458 -24.70 19.79 -38.35
N ASP A 459 -25.46 20.54 -37.56
CA ASP A 459 -25.37 20.60 -36.12
C ASP A 459 -25.99 19.31 -35.55
N THR A 460 -25.25 18.20 -35.64
CA THR A 460 -25.59 16.98 -34.90
C THR A 460 -25.16 17.14 -33.45
N SER A 461 -26.10 17.65 -32.67
CA SER A 461 -26.32 17.37 -31.25
C SER A 461 -25.86 15.96 -30.82
N GLY A 462 -24.93 15.90 -29.86
CA GLY A 462 -24.51 14.69 -29.16
C GLY A 462 -23.72 15.06 -27.89
N GLY A 463 -24.32 14.88 -26.71
CA GLY A 463 -23.79 15.38 -25.44
C GLY A 463 -22.58 14.59 -24.93
N THR A 464 -21.36 15.05 -25.20
CA THR A 464 -20.15 14.44 -24.63
C THR A 464 -19.93 14.87 -23.18
N TRP A 465 -20.57 14.18 -22.24
CA TRP A 465 -20.39 14.40 -20.79
C TRP A 465 -18.96 14.15 -20.27
N GLY A 466 -18.07 13.58 -21.09
CA GLY A 466 -16.62 13.49 -20.83
C GLY A 466 -15.79 14.54 -21.58
N ALA A 467 -16.41 15.60 -22.10
CA ALA A 467 -15.70 16.70 -22.76
C ALA A 467 -14.63 17.30 -21.83
N GLY A 468 -13.39 17.40 -22.33
CA GLY A 468 -12.25 17.88 -21.57
C GLY A 468 -11.42 16.80 -20.85
N PHE A 469 -11.88 15.54 -20.85
CA PHE A 469 -11.01 14.43 -20.45
C PHE A 469 -9.89 14.25 -21.48
N GLN A 470 -8.66 14.13 -20.99
CA GLN A 470 -7.49 13.88 -21.82
C GLN A 470 -6.90 12.51 -21.48
N PRO A 471 -7.09 11.50 -22.33
CA PRO A 471 -6.39 10.22 -22.19
C PRO A 471 -4.88 10.43 -22.22
N ARG A 472 -4.13 9.56 -21.54
CA ARG A 472 -2.66 9.52 -21.69
C ARG A 472 -2.25 9.31 -23.14
N ASP A 473 -1.10 9.88 -23.50
CA ASP A 473 -0.48 9.67 -24.81
C ASP A 473 -0.29 8.19 -25.11
N LYS A 474 -0.39 7.78 -26.38
CA LYS A 474 -0.11 6.38 -26.77
C LYS A 474 1.33 5.96 -26.53
N VAL A 475 2.29 6.89 -26.46
CA VAL A 475 3.72 6.59 -26.28
C VAL A 475 4.25 7.25 -25.01
N GLU A 476 4.83 6.46 -24.10
CA GLU A 476 5.59 7.01 -22.96
C GLU A 476 7.00 7.38 -23.42
N ARG A 477 7.31 8.67 -23.49
CA ARG A 477 8.70 9.09 -23.65
C ARG A 477 9.42 8.82 -22.33
N VAL A 478 10.50 8.03 -22.37
CA VAL A 478 11.38 7.84 -21.20
C VAL A 478 12.01 9.18 -20.89
N ARG A 479 11.51 9.86 -19.85
CA ARG A 479 11.99 11.15 -19.39
C ARG A 479 12.87 10.94 -18.18
N ASN A 480 14.18 10.89 -18.38
CA ASN A 480 15.12 10.82 -17.28
C ASN A 480 16.39 11.61 -17.63
N CYS A 481 16.95 12.31 -16.64
CA CYS A 481 18.20 13.04 -16.83
C CYS A 481 19.40 12.14 -17.19
N ALA A 482 19.24 10.80 -17.21
CA ALA A 482 20.26 9.83 -17.59
C ALA A 482 20.29 9.56 -19.11
N ALA A 483 19.22 9.89 -19.83
CA ALA A 483 19.13 9.80 -21.29
C ALA A 483 19.64 11.08 -21.99
N LEU A 484 19.97 12.12 -21.21
CA LEU A 484 20.56 13.35 -21.72
C LEU A 484 21.97 13.10 -22.28
N PRO A 485 22.36 13.78 -23.36
CA PRO A 485 23.73 13.72 -23.88
C PRO A 485 24.76 14.03 -22.78
N ARG A 486 25.83 13.25 -22.69
CA ARG A 486 26.86 13.44 -21.64
C ARG A 486 27.49 14.82 -21.70
N ASP A 487 27.81 15.29 -22.90
CA ASP A 487 28.36 16.63 -23.14
C ASP A 487 27.44 17.74 -22.61
N PHE A 488 26.11 17.53 -22.65
CA PHE A 488 25.15 18.48 -22.08
C PHE A 488 25.20 18.46 -20.54
N ILE A 489 25.23 17.26 -19.94
CA ILE A 489 25.36 17.11 -18.48
C ILE A 489 26.66 17.73 -18.00
N ASP A 490 27.78 17.44 -18.66
CA ASP A 490 29.11 17.92 -18.27
C ASP A 490 29.20 19.45 -18.36
N LYS A 491 28.61 20.07 -19.39
CA LYS A 491 28.49 21.54 -19.49
C LYS A 491 27.74 22.15 -18.31
N VAL A 492 26.60 21.56 -17.91
CA VAL A 492 25.81 22.05 -16.78
C VAL A 492 26.56 21.86 -15.46
N VAL A 493 27.18 20.69 -15.27
CA VAL A 493 27.99 20.38 -14.08
C VAL A 493 29.17 21.34 -13.95
N LEU A 494 29.93 21.57 -15.03
CA LEU A 494 31.06 22.49 -15.03
C LEU A 494 30.64 23.92 -14.71
N ARG A 495 29.54 24.41 -15.31
CA ARG A 495 29.05 25.77 -15.10
C ARG A 495 28.64 26.02 -13.65
N VAL A 496 27.94 25.06 -13.03
CA VAL A 496 27.57 25.14 -11.61
C VAL A 496 28.78 25.00 -10.69
N ALA A 497 29.72 24.10 -11.02
CA ALA A 497 30.93 23.91 -10.21
C ALA A 497 31.85 25.13 -10.24
N ASN A 498 32.08 25.75 -11.39
CA ASN A 498 32.90 26.96 -11.50
C ASN A 498 32.29 28.12 -10.71
N ALA A 499 30.97 28.32 -10.79
CA ALA A 499 30.29 29.34 -10.00
C ALA A 499 30.39 29.09 -8.49
N LEU A 500 30.49 27.83 -8.03
CA LEU A 500 30.77 27.53 -6.62
C LEU A 500 32.23 27.86 -6.26
N LEU A 501 33.19 27.54 -7.12
CA LEU A 501 34.62 27.83 -6.92
C LEU A 501 34.96 29.31 -6.95
N GLU A 502 34.20 30.12 -7.70
CA GLU A 502 34.38 31.58 -7.77
C GLU A 502 33.87 32.30 -6.51
N ARG A 503 32.95 31.68 -5.74
CA ARG A 503 32.37 32.28 -4.52
C ARG A 503 33.24 32.09 -3.27
N THR A 504 34.48 31.64 -3.43
CA THR A 504 35.39 31.40 -2.32
C THR A 504 35.98 32.73 -1.82
N GLY A 505 35.64 33.12 -0.58
CA GLY A 505 36.30 34.25 0.08
C GLY A 505 37.77 33.93 0.32
N GLY A 506 38.67 34.89 0.03
CA GLY A 506 40.13 34.74 0.07
C GLY A 506 40.69 34.34 1.44
N GLY A 507 40.62 33.04 1.76
CA GLY A 507 41.21 32.42 2.93
C GLY A 507 42.49 31.63 2.58
N SER A 508 43.47 31.70 3.49
CA SER A 508 44.78 31.04 3.55
C SER A 508 45.09 29.95 2.51
N CYS A 509 46.27 30.07 1.89
CA CYS A 509 46.90 29.20 0.87
C CYS A 509 47.15 27.72 1.28
N SER A 510 46.53 27.20 2.36
CA SER A 510 46.81 25.89 2.92
C SER A 510 45.69 24.84 2.80
N ASP A 511 44.44 25.25 2.53
CA ASP A 511 43.29 24.32 2.48
C ASP A 511 42.71 24.18 1.05
N TRP A 512 42.38 22.94 0.65
CA TRP A 512 41.74 22.65 -0.65
C TRP A 512 40.39 23.37 -0.76
N ASN A 513 40.17 24.03 -1.89
CA ASN A 513 39.06 24.92 -2.17
C ASN A 513 37.74 24.14 -2.24
N GLN A 514 36.95 24.24 -1.18
CA GLN A 514 35.61 23.64 -1.10
C GLN A 514 34.53 24.46 -1.82
N GLY A 515 34.89 25.62 -2.38
CA GLY A 515 33.97 26.58 -2.96
C GLY A 515 33.05 27.25 -1.93
N GLY A 516 32.18 28.13 -2.43
CA GLY A 516 31.06 28.69 -1.67
C GLY A 516 29.82 27.80 -1.71
N SER A 517 28.65 28.42 -1.55
CA SER A 517 27.35 27.74 -1.64
C SER A 517 26.43 28.45 -2.62
N LEU A 518 25.51 27.71 -3.25
CA LEU A 518 24.48 28.25 -4.14
C LEU A 518 23.11 27.70 -3.75
N SER A 519 22.11 28.54 -3.61
CA SER A 519 20.71 28.07 -3.61
C SER A 519 20.38 27.45 -4.97
N LEU A 520 19.41 26.53 -5.00
CA LEU A 520 18.91 25.95 -6.25
C LEU A 520 18.36 27.01 -7.23
N SER A 521 17.85 28.14 -6.70
CA SER A 521 17.38 29.26 -7.51
C SER A 521 18.54 30.00 -8.17
N GLU A 522 19.62 30.28 -7.44
CA GLU A 522 20.83 30.87 -8.01
C GLU A 522 21.49 29.93 -9.02
N ALA A 523 21.59 28.63 -8.70
CA ALA A 523 22.12 27.64 -9.63
C ALA A 523 21.30 27.52 -10.91
N ALA A 524 19.96 27.69 -10.83
CA ALA A 524 19.11 27.76 -12.01
C ALA A 524 19.35 29.05 -12.82
N GLY A 525 19.54 30.19 -12.15
CA GLY A 525 19.83 31.48 -12.78
C GLY A 525 21.15 31.52 -13.55
N LEU A 526 22.07 30.58 -13.30
CA LEU A 526 23.32 30.44 -14.06
C LEU A 526 23.14 29.77 -15.43
N LEU A 527 22.00 29.12 -15.68
CA LEU A 527 21.73 28.33 -16.88
C LEU A 527 20.80 29.06 -17.83
N GLU A 528 20.99 28.82 -19.13
CA GLU A 528 20.12 29.38 -20.16
C GLU A 528 18.67 28.86 -20.05
N PRO A 529 17.65 29.68 -20.35
CA PRO A 529 16.24 29.29 -20.28
C PRO A 529 15.92 27.99 -21.04
N GLU A 530 16.54 27.79 -22.20
CA GLU A 530 16.40 26.60 -23.04
C GLU A 530 16.95 25.35 -22.33
N THR A 531 18.07 25.48 -21.64
CA THR A 531 18.70 24.42 -20.83
C THR A 531 17.80 24.02 -19.66
N LEU A 532 17.20 25.00 -18.97
CA LEU A 532 16.26 24.76 -17.87
C LEU A 532 14.97 24.10 -18.35
N GLN A 533 14.46 24.50 -19.51
CA GLN A 533 13.26 23.92 -20.12
C GLN A 533 13.51 22.46 -20.51
N LEU A 534 14.68 22.16 -21.07
CA LEU A 534 15.10 20.80 -21.41
C LEU A 534 15.24 19.92 -20.14
N LEU A 535 15.83 20.46 -19.06
CA LEU A 535 15.91 19.76 -17.77
C LEU A 535 14.54 19.53 -17.11
N LYS A 536 13.60 20.47 -17.27
CA LYS A 536 12.20 20.33 -16.79
C LYS A 536 11.45 19.26 -17.57
N ASN A 537 11.72 19.14 -18.87
CA ASN A 537 11.09 18.15 -19.74
C ASN A 537 11.49 16.70 -19.40
N GLU A 538 12.66 16.49 -18.77
CA GLU A 538 13.21 15.18 -18.42
C GLU A 538 12.84 14.66 -17.01
N CYS A 539 11.71 15.12 -16.45
CA CYS A 539 11.08 14.65 -15.20
C CYS A 539 11.94 14.69 -13.90
N GLY A 540 13.18 15.18 -13.95
CA GLY A 540 14.07 15.33 -12.79
C GLY A 540 14.43 16.78 -12.46
N GLY A 541 14.47 17.68 -13.45
CA GLY A 541 14.93 19.06 -13.25
C GLY A 541 16.40 19.18 -12.81
N LEU A 542 16.84 20.42 -12.57
CA LEU A 542 18.22 20.73 -12.17
C LEU A 542 18.63 20.05 -10.86
N GLN A 543 17.76 20.04 -9.85
CA GLN A 543 18.08 19.45 -8.55
C GLN A 543 18.40 17.96 -8.65
N THR A 544 17.65 17.20 -9.47
CA THR A 544 17.91 15.77 -9.67
C THR A 544 19.18 15.53 -10.45
N LEU A 545 19.48 16.37 -11.45
CA LEU A 545 20.75 16.31 -12.18
C LEU A 545 21.95 16.49 -11.22
N LEU A 546 21.90 17.49 -10.35
CA LEU A 546 22.96 17.75 -9.37
C LEU A 546 23.09 16.60 -8.36
N LYS A 547 21.98 16.05 -7.87
CA LYS A 547 21.98 14.86 -6.99
C LYS A 547 22.52 13.60 -7.66
N ASN A 548 22.29 13.44 -8.97
CA ASN A 548 22.82 12.30 -9.74
C ASN A 548 24.33 12.43 -9.99
N ASN A 549 24.85 13.66 -10.07
CA ASN A 549 26.28 13.96 -10.12
C ASN A 549 26.91 14.02 -8.71
N TYR A 550 26.66 12.98 -7.92
CA TYR A 550 27.06 12.85 -6.51
C TYR A 550 28.57 12.89 -6.25
N GLN A 551 29.36 12.66 -7.30
CA GLN A 551 30.81 12.78 -7.26
C GLN A 551 31.19 14.24 -6.96
N VAL A 552 30.52 15.19 -7.62
CA VAL A 552 30.87 16.62 -7.62
C VAL A 552 30.09 17.38 -6.57
N PHE A 553 28.78 17.14 -6.46
CA PHE A 553 27.89 17.99 -5.66
C PHE A 553 27.34 17.29 -4.41
N LYS A 554 27.16 18.10 -3.37
CA LYS A 554 26.37 17.81 -2.18
C LYS A 554 25.18 18.77 -2.15
N VAL A 555 23.95 18.24 -2.08
CA VAL A 555 22.72 19.05 -2.09
C VAL A 555 21.94 18.82 -0.81
N GLU A 556 21.91 19.82 0.07
CA GLU A 556 21.25 19.78 1.39
C GLU A 556 20.39 21.03 1.59
N GLY A 557 19.16 20.87 2.11
CA GLY A 557 18.30 22.02 2.43
C GLY A 557 17.93 22.94 1.25
N GLY A 558 18.09 22.49 0.00
CA GLY A 558 17.89 23.35 -1.19
C GLY A 558 19.11 24.20 -1.57
N VAL A 559 20.26 23.94 -0.94
CA VAL A 559 21.55 24.56 -1.21
C VAL A 559 22.51 23.51 -1.80
N VAL A 560 23.35 23.94 -2.73
CA VAL A 560 24.32 23.15 -3.48
C VAL A 560 25.72 23.56 -3.03
N TYR A 561 26.53 22.56 -2.76
CA TYR A 561 27.94 22.68 -2.36
C TYR A 561 28.80 21.78 -3.24
N ILE A 562 30.08 22.11 -3.40
CA ILE A 562 31.07 21.14 -3.88
C ILE A 562 31.30 20.12 -2.77
N ARG A 563 31.35 18.85 -3.15
CA ARG A 563 31.53 17.76 -2.20
C ARG A 563 33.00 17.61 -1.84
N ASP A 564 33.33 17.89 -0.59
CA ASP A 564 34.62 17.47 -0.02
C ASP A 564 34.55 16.01 0.43
N TRP A 565 35.45 15.18 -0.12
CA TRP A 565 35.55 13.76 0.22
C TRP A 565 36.47 13.49 1.41
N ARG A 566 37.15 14.51 1.96
CA ARG A 566 37.93 14.44 3.21
C ARG A 566 37.04 14.51 4.45
N ASP A 567 35.90 15.20 4.35
CA ASP A 567 34.94 15.33 5.45
C ASP A 567 34.15 14.03 5.67
N ALA A 568 34.51 13.31 6.73
CA ALA A 568 33.95 12.00 7.06
C ALA A 568 32.60 12.05 7.82
N THR A 569 31.79 13.10 7.72
CA THR A 569 30.45 13.11 8.35
C THR A 569 29.42 12.42 7.44
N PRO A 570 28.97 11.18 7.74
CA PRO A 570 28.03 10.48 6.89
C PRO A 570 26.61 10.97 7.19
N SER A 571 25.92 11.50 6.19
CA SER A 571 24.47 11.70 6.29
C SER A 571 23.74 10.35 6.45
N LYS A 572 22.52 10.34 7.00
CA LYS A 572 21.68 9.12 7.07
C LYS A 572 21.43 8.50 5.67
N ALA A 573 21.51 9.28 4.59
CA ALA A 573 21.41 8.81 3.22
C ALA A 573 22.70 8.10 2.73
N ASP A 574 23.87 8.55 3.19
CA ASP A 574 25.16 7.91 2.88
C ASP A 574 25.29 6.52 3.53
N ARG A 575 24.72 6.30 4.72
CA ARG A 575 24.76 4.98 5.40
C ARG A 575 24.07 3.87 4.62
N ARG A 576 23.06 4.17 3.78
CA ARG A 576 22.40 3.18 2.90
C ARG A 576 23.20 2.88 1.62
N ARG A 577 24.19 3.72 1.27
CA ARG A 577 25.01 3.61 0.05
C ARG A 577 26.47 3.21 0.34
N LYS A 578 26.93 3.31 1.58
CA LYS A 578 28.27 2.91 2.05
C LYS A 578 28.40 1.40 2.28
N GLN A 579 28.25 0.63 1.22
CA GLN A 579 29.17 -0.48 0.99
C GLN A 579 29.69 -0.24 -0.42
N ILE A 580 30.93 0.24 -0.53
CA ILE A 580 31.67 0.15 -1.78
C ILE A 580 31.88 -1.36 -1.98
N THR A 581 30.90 -2.01 -2.62
CA THR A 581 31.03 -3.38 -3.10
C THR A 581 32.25 -3.41 -4.02
N HIS A 582 33.20 -4.32 -3.75
CA HIS A 582 34.49 -4.44 -4.45
C HIS A 582 34.44 -4.36 -5.99
N GLY A 583 33.27 -4.58 -6.63
CA GLY A 583 33.10 -4.54 -8.08
C GLY A 583 32.68 -3.21 -8.75
N ALA A 584 32.78 -2.07 -8.07
CA ALA A 584 32.44 -0.75 -8.63
C ALA A 584 33.56 0.31 -8.49
N LEU A 585 34.74 -0.07 -8.00
CA LEU A 585 35.90 0.81 -7.85
C LEU A 585 36.48 1.21 -9.21
N LYS A 586 36.84 2.49 -9.34
CA LYS A 586 37.56 3.07 -10.50
C LYS A 586 36.89 2.79 -11.86
N THR A 587 35.56 2.66 -11.87
CA THR A 587 34.76 2.43 -13.10
C THR A 587 34.47 3.70 -13.91
N ARG A 588 34.79 4.87 -13.36
CA ARG A 588 34.59 6.20 -13.96
C ARG A 588 35.77 7.10 -13.59
N SER A 589 36.09 8.06 -14.48
CA SER A 589 37.12 9.08 -14.23
C SER A 589 36.78 9.98 -13.05
N CYS A 590 37.81 10.46 -12.38
CA CYS A 590 37.68 11.37 -11.25
C CYS A 590 37.44 12.80 -11.74
N TRP A 591 36.20 13.30 -11.58
CA TRP A 591 35.85 14.66 -11.99
C TRP A 591 36.77 15.72 -11.37
N PHE A 592 37.15 15.57 -10.09
CA PHE A 592 38.05 16.52 -9.43
C PHE A 592 39.48 16.47 -9.96
N HIS A 593 39.96 15.30 -10.39
CA HIS A 593 41.27 15.22 -11.02
C HIS A 593 41.27 15.94 -12.36
N ASP A 594 40.20 15.77 -13.13
CA ASP A 594 40.11 16.27 -14.50
C ASP A 594 39.73 17.77 -14.57
N HIS A 595 38.96 18.29 -13.61
CA HIS A 595 38.32 19.62 -13.72
C HIS A 595 38.50 20.56 -12.53
N HIS A 596 38.95 20.08 -11.35
CA HIS A 596 39.14 20.96 -10.20
C HIS A 596 40.49 21.68 -10.28
N PRO A 597 40.59 23.01 -10.04
CA PRO A 597 41.85 23.75 -10.18
C PRO A 597 43.01 23.24 -9.32
N GLN A 598 42.70 22.62 -8.19
CA GLN A 598 43.68 22.04 -7.26
C GLN A 598 43.74 20.50 -7.32
N GLY A 599 43.11 19.90 -8.33
CA GLY A 599 42.99 18.45 -8.47
C GLY A 599 42.11 17.79 -7.39
N CYS A 600 42.16 16.46 -7.33
CA CYS A 600 41.38 15.68 -6.37
C CYS A 600 41.92 15.86 -4.93
N PRO A 601 41.06 16.07 -3.92
CA PRO A 601 41.48 16.21 -2.52
C PRO A 601 41.95 14.89 -1.88
N LEU A 602 41.79 13.76 -2.57
CA LEU A 602 42.23 12.43 -2.13
C LEU A 602 43.44 11.96 -2.91
N GLN A 603 44.33 11.19 -2.26
CA GLN A 603 45.35 10.42 -2.96
C GLN A 603 44.69 9.37 -3.89
N ALA A 604 45.31 9.08 -5.04
CA ALA A 604 44.75 8.19 -6.07
C ALA A 604 44.41 6.77 -5.55
N GLN A 605 45.13 6.29 -4.53
CA GLN A 605 44.87 5.01 -3.86
C GLN A 605 43.59 5.03 -2.99
N ASN A 606 43.21 6.20 -2.46
CA ASN A 606 42.07 6.39 -1.59
C ASN A 606 40.82 6.92 -2.33
N CYS A 607 40.98 7.28 -3.62
CA CYS A 607 39.87 7.72 -4.45
C CYS A 607 39.13 6.53 -5.07
N ALA A 608 37.80 6.54 -4.98
CA ALA A 608 36.96 5.51 -5.60
C ALA A 608 36.83 5.67 -7.13
N PHE A 609 37.37 6.75 -7.70
CA PHE A 609 37.31 7.10 -9.12
C PHE A 609 38.73 7.14 -9.72
N ALA A 610 38.84 6.87 -11.01
CA ALA A 610 40.13 6.74 -11.70
C ALA A 610 40.81 8.11 -11.91
N HIS A 611 42.07 8.26 -11.48
CA HIS A 611 42.92 9.41 -11.77
C HIS A 611 43.73 9.14 -13.05
N GLY A 612 43.03 9.13 -14.18
CA GLY A 612 43.59 8.86 -15.51
C GLY A 612 43.14 7.52 -16.13
N PRO A 613 43.45 7.29 -17.42
CA PRO A 613 42.97 6.12 -18.17
C PRO A 613 43.50 4.78 -17.64
N GLU A 614 44.73 4.78 -17.14
CA GLU A 614 45.45 3.61 -16.58
C GLU A 614 44.71 2.99 -15.39
N GLU A 615 43.95 3.80 -14.66
CA GLU A 615 43.22 3.41 -13.46
C GLU A 615 41.78 2.94 -13.75
N LEU A 616 41.28 3.15 -14.98
CA LEU A 616 39.91 2.80 -15.34
C LEU A 616 39.71 1.29 -15.42
N GLN A 617 38.78 0.78 -14.63
CA GLN A 617 38.43 -0.64 -14.59
C GLN A 617 37.03 -0.88 -15.15
N PRO A 618 36.81 -1.94 -15.95
CA PRO A 618 35.48 -2.35 -16.34
C PRO A 618 34.67 -2.76 -15.11
N SER A 619 33.39 -2.40 -15.06
CA SER A 619 32.55 -2.78 -13.93
C SER A 619 32.40 -4.30 -13.88
N THR A 620 32.75 -4.91 -12.74
CA THR A 620 32.58 -6.35 -12.49
C THR A 620 31.21 -6.67 -11.86
N ARG A 621 30.30 -5.69 -11.79
CA ARG A 621 28.90 -5.96 -11.46
C ARG A 621 28.32 -6.89 -12.53
N PRO A 622 27.50 -7.89 -12.15
CA PRO A 622 26.70 -8.58 -13.13
C PRO A 622 25.88 -7.52 -13.86
N LEU A 623 26.09 -7.39 -15.18
CA LEU A 623 25.10 -6.77 -16.04
C LEU A 623 23.77 -7.43 -15.65
N LYS A 624 22.74 -6.65 -15.30
CA LYS A 624 21.37 -7.19 -15.37
C LYS A 624 21.26 -7.76 -16.79
N LYS A 625 21.32 -9.09 -16.89
CA LYS A 625 21.67 -9.80 -18.12
C LYS A 625 20.82 -9.26 -19.27
N LYS A 626 21.48 -8.69 -20.29
CA LYS A 626 21.01 -8.94 -21.66
C LYS A 626 21.11 -10.45 -21.85
N MET A 627 19.98 -11.09 -22.14
CA MET A 627 19.88 -12.50 -22.47
C MET A 627 20.99 -12.86 -23.46
N LYS A 628 21.87 -13.79 -23.10
CA LYS A 628 22.60 -14.56 -24.09
C LYS A 628 21.76 -15.79 -24.36
N SER A 629 21.31 -15.89 -25.60
CA SER A 629 20.95 -17.14 -26.26
C SER A 629 22.02 -18.19 -25.96
N PHE A 630 21.58 -19.35 -25.52
CA PHE A 630 22.35 -20.57 -25.71
C PHE A 630 21.42 -21.58 -26.37
N VAL A 631 21.63 -21.73 -27.68
CA VAL A 631 21.61 -23.02 -28.37
C VAL A 631 22.59 -23.89 -27.57
N SER A 632 22.17 -24.99 -26.95
CA SER A 632 21.78 -26.28 -27.54
C SER A 632 21.02 -27.06 -26.47
#